data_AF-A0A919SRB9-F1
#
_entry.id   AF-A0A919SRB9-F1
#
_cell.length_a   1.000
_cell.length_b   1.000
_cell.length_c   1.000
_cell.angle_alpha   90.00
_cell.angle_beta   90.00
_cell.angle_gamma   90.00
#
_symmetry.space_group_name_H-M   'P 1'
#
loop_
_entity.id
_entity.type
_entity.pdbx_description
1 polymer ?
#
loop_
_entity_poly.entity_id
_entity_poly.type
_entity_poly.pdbx_seq_one_letter_code
_entity_poly.pdbx_strand_id
1 'polypeptide(L)'
;MSENHDPIDHDAEAGAASQCPVAHGRAPEPVQGGGNRSWWPDRLNLKILAKNPAVANPLGGSFDYPAAFQTLDLPAVKADIEQVLTTSQDWWPADYGHYGPFIIRMAWHSAGTYRISDGRGGAGAGQQRFAPLNSWPDNANLDKARRLLWPVKKKYGRNLSWADLMILAGNVALESMGFDTFGFAGGRPDVWEPDEDVYWGPETTWLGDERYTGDRELEQPLGAVQMGLIYVNPEGPNGNPDPVASARDIRETFTRMAMNDEETVALIAGGHTFGKTHGAGPADNVDLEPEAAPLELQGLGWRNNFGTGKGGDTITSGLEGAWTSTPRTWDNTYFEILFGYEWELSRSPAGANQWKPVGGDGAGTVPDAHDPAKTHAPTMLTTDLALRVDPIYGPIAQSFKDDPAAFADAFARAWFKLTHRDMGPIARYLGPEVPAEVLIWQDPVPAVDHPLVEAADVTSLKQQILGSGPTISQLISTAWAAASSFRGSDKRGGVNGARIRLQPQASWEVNDPDQLDSTLRTLEGIRTSFNAAATGGKKVSLADLIVLAGNAAVEKAAADAGQSVEVPFTPGRTDASQEQTDVESFAAFEPTVDGFRNYLRKGHRLPAEFLLVDRANLLTLSAPEMTVLVGGLRVLGANHAQSGVGVLTDAPGTLTNDFFVNLLDLGITWRPSGSDYEAVDASGAVKWTGSRVDLLFGSNSELRALSEVYASDDAKVTFVSDFVAAWAKVMELDRFDLA
;
A
#
# COMPACT_ATOMS: atom_id res chain seq x y z
N MET A 1 -22.73 -33.31 46.07
CA MET A 1 -21.67 -32.30 46.16
C MET A 1 -20.57 -32.76 45.24
N SER A 2 -20.57 -32.28 43.99
CA SER A 2 -19.44 -32.43 43.07
C SER A 2 -18.75 -31.07 43.06
N GLU A 3 -17.61 -31.01 43.72
CA GLU A 3 -16.70 -29.87 43.64
C GLU A 3 -16.19 -29.82 42.19
N ASN A 4 -16.73 -28.90 41.39
CA ASN A 4 -16.03 -28.43 40.22
C ASN A 4 -14.87 -27.60 40.75
N HIS A 5 -13.64 -28.07 40.55
CA HIS A 5 -12.47 -27.23 40.74
C HIS A 5 -12.56 -26.07 39.75
N ASP A 6 -12.57 -24.84 40.28
CA ASP A 6 -12.45 -23.64 39.47
C ASP A 6 -11.09 -23.65 38.75
N PRO A 7 -11.04 -23.40 37.43
CA PRO A 7 -9.79 -23.15 36.74
C PRO A 7 -9.16 -21.85 37.27
N ILE A 8 -7.83 -21.80 37.30
CA ILE A 8 -7.05 -20.67 37.78
C ILE A 8 -7.25 -19.49 36.82
N ASP A 9 -7.98 -18.47 37.27
CA ASP A 9 -8.22 -17.22 36.54
C ASP A 9 -7.29 -16.12 37.07
N HIS A 10 -6.66 -15.37 36.17
CA HIS A 10 -5.80 -14.24 36.50
C HIS A 10 -6.51 -12.97 36.04
N ASP A 11 -7.22 -12.32 36.97
CA ASP A 11 -7.96 -11.08 36.75
C ASP A 11 -7.04 -9.92 36.30
N ALA A 12 -7.48 -9.19 35.27
CA ALA A 12 -7.00 -7.86 34.92
C ALA A 12 -8.19 -6.88 34.92
N GLU A 13 -8.15 -5.88 35.80
CA GLU A 13 -9.15 -4.81 35.89
C GLU A 13 -9.08 -3.87 34.67
N ALA A 14 -10.25 -3.48 34.15
CA ALA A 14 -10.43 -2.44 33.15
C ALA A 14 -11.32 -1.31 33.67
N GLY A 15 -10.84 -0.07 33.55
CA GLY A 15 -11.57 1.17 33.83
C GLY A 15 -12.50 1.58 32.69
N ALA A 16 -13.60 2.26 33.04
CA ALA A 16 -14.80 2.44 32.24
C ALA A 16 -14.80 3.62 31.23
N ALA A 17 -15.55 3.44 30.13
CA ALA A 17 -16.08 4.50 29.26
C ALA A 17 -17.50 4.11 28.73
N SER A 18 -18.23 5.10 28.22
CA SER A 18 -19.70 5.27 28.18
C SER A 18 -20.58 4.26 27.43
N GLN A 19 -21.80 4.10 27.94
CA GLN A 19 -22.71 2.94 27.81
C GLN A 19 -23.78 3.07 26.70
N CYS A 20 -23.93 2.02 25.88
CA CYS A 20 -25.11 1.73 25.04
C CYS A 20 -26.05 0.72 25.75
N PRO A 21 -27.40 0.74 25.66
CA PRO A 21 -28.28 -0.05 26.52
C PRO A 21 -28.52 -1.50 26.03
N VAL A 22 -27.45 -2.21 25.63
CA VAL A 22 -27.47 -3.64 25.30
C VAL A 22 -26.53 -4.34 26.29
N ALA A 23 -26.95 -5.47 26.87
CA ALA A 23 -26.33 -6.11 28.03
C ALA A 23 -24.78 -6.14 28.01
N HIS A 24 -24.15 -5.18 28.69
CA HIS A 24 -22.70 -5.14 28.94
C HIS A 24 -22.35 -6.24 29.93
N GLY A 25 -21.67 -7.29 29.47
CA GLY A 25 -21.20 -8.37 30.34
C GLY A 25 -21.09 -9.73 29.67
N ARG A 26 -21.51 -9.87 28.40
CA ARG A 26 -21.22 -11.05 27.60
C ARG A 26 -20.17 -10.72 26.55
N ALA A 27 -19.20 -11.62 26.37
CA ALA A 27 -18.33 -11.57 25.20
C ALA A 27 -19.22 -11.58 23.93
N PRO A 28 -18.89 -10.76 22.91
CA PRO A 28 -19.65 -10.75 21.67
C PRO A 28 -19.62 -12.14 21.02
N GLU A 29 -20.73 -12.52 20.38
CA GLU A 29 -20.76 -13.73 19.55
C GLU A 29 -19.79 -13.57 18.36
N PRO A 30 -19.27 -14.65 17.74
CA PRO A 30 -18.37 -14.53 16.59
C PRO A 30 -18.94 -13.72 15.42
N VAL A 31 -20.26 -13.80 15.20
CA VAL A 31 -20.98 -13.01 14.17
C VAL A 31 -21.03 -11.50 14.47
N GLN A 32 -20.71 -11.10 15.71
CA GLN A 32 -20.60 -9.71 16.17
C GLN A 32 -19.13 -9.29 16.39
N GLY A 33 -18.16 -10.05 15.87
CA GLY A 33 -16.73 -9.74 15.99
C GLY A 33 -16.02 -10.40 17.17
N GLY A 34 -16.70 -11.24 17.96
CA GLY A 34 -16.07 -12.00 19.05
C GLY A 34 -15.04 -13.03 18.56
N GLY A 35 -14.03 -13.31 19.39
CA GLY A 35 -13.04 -14.32 19.09
C GLY A 35 -11.85 -14.34 20.05
N ASN A 36 -10.83 -15.14 19.71
CA ASN A 36 -9.67 -15.39 20.58
C ASN A 36 -8.86 -14.13 20.94
N ARG A 37 -8.94 -13.05 20.16
CA ARG A 37 -8.25 -11.79 20.50
C ARG A 37 -8.82 -11.11 21.74
N SER A 38 -10.07 -11.39 22.12
CA SER A 38 -10.63 -10.88 23.38
C SER A 38 -9.98 -11.52 24.61
N TRP A 39 -9.45 -12.74 24.48
CA TRP A 39 -8.74 -13.45 25.54
C TRP A 39 -7.24 -13.17 25.53
N TRP A 40 -6.66 -13.08 24.33
CA TRP A 40 -5.23 -12.80 24.13
C TRP A 40 -5.09 -11.67 23.11
N PRO A 41 -5.19 -10.40 23.54
CA PRO A 41 -5.14 -9.24 22.65
C PRO A 41 -3.85 -9.18 21.82
N ASP A 42 -2.72 -9.56 22.44
CA ASP A 42 -1.40 -9.54 21.81
C ASP A 42 -1.07 -10.84 21.05
N ARG A 43 -2.06 -11.70 20.76
CA ARG A 43 -1.80 -12.91 19.96
C ARG A 43 -1.51 -12.56 18.50
N LEU A 44 -0.65 -13.35 17.87
CA LEU A 44 -0.36 -13.23 16.44
C LEU A 44 -1.64 -13.36 15.57
N ASN A 45 -1.77 -12.52 14.56
CA ASN A 45 -2.91 -12.52 13.64
C ASN A 45 -2.54 -13.15 12.28
N LEU A 46 -2.76 -14.45 12.12
CA LEU A 46 -2.50 -15.13 10.84
C LEU A 46 -3.56 -14.88 9.78
N LYS A 47 -4.71 -14.26 10.12
CA LYS A 47 -5.77 -13.99 9.15
C LYS A 47 -5.33 -13.06 8.02
N ILE A 48 -4.34 -12.19 8.26
CA ILE A 48 -3.82 -11.30 7.19
C ILE A 48 -3.16 -12.08 6.06
N LEU A 49 -2.69 -13.31 6.30
CA LEU A 49 -2.12 -14.19 5.27
C LEU A 49 -3.19 -14.92 4.43
N ALA A 50 -4.48 -14.66 4.70
CA ALA A 50 -5.60 -15.25 3.98
C ALA A 50 -6.65 -14.19 3.59
N LYS A 51 -6.20 -12.95 3.33
CA LYS A 51 -7.08 -11.85 2.93
C LYS A 51 -7.60 -12.02 1.50
N ASN A 52 -8.80 -11.48 1.26
CA ASN A 52 -9.56 -11.62 0.02
C ASN A 52 -9.63 -13.07 -0.50
N PRO A 53 -10.04 -14.04 0.35
CA PRO A 53 -10.00 -15.44 -0.01
C PRO A 53 -10.93 -15.73 -1.18
N ALA A 54 -10.57 -16.72 -2.01
CA ALA A 54 -11.34 -17.06 -3.22
C ALA A 54 -12.82 -17.35 -2.96
N VAL A 55 -13.15 -17.89 -1.77
CA VAL A 55 -14.54 -18.19 -1.35
C VAL A 55 -15.40 -16.93 -1.16
N ALA A 56 -14.78 -15.77 -0.87
CA ALA A 56 -15.45 -14.49 -0.73
C ALA A 56 -15.61 -13.74 -2.07
N ASN A 57 -14.94 -14.19 -3.14
CA ASN A 57 -14.99 -13.54 -4.45
C ASN A 57 -16.18 -14.05 -5.30
N PRO A 58 -17.21 -13.23 -5.56
CA PRO A 58 -18.39 -13.62 -6.32
C PRO A 58 -18.15 -13.76 -7.84
N LEU A 59 -17.01 -13.30 -8.37
CA LEU A 59 -16.67 -13.42 -9.79
C LEU A 59 -16.04 -14.79 -10.13
N GLY A 60 -15.60 -15.54 -9.12
CA GLY A 60 -14.96 -16.84 -9.27
C GLY A 60 -13.50 -16.75 -9.72
N GLY A 61 -12.72 -17.80 -9.42
CA GLY A 61 -11.26 -17.82 -9.66
C GLY A 61 -10.82 -17.84 -11.13
N SER A 62 -11.73 -18.05 -12.08
CA SER A 62 -11.44 -18.02 -13.52
C SER A 62 -11.71 -16.66 -14.17
N PHE A 63 -12.15 -15.66 -13.42
CA PHE A 63 -12.41 -14.32 -13.97
C PHE A 63 -11.11 -13.54 -14.14
N ASP A 64 -10.88 -13.09 -15.38
CA ASP A 64 -9.74 -12.27 -15.77
C ASP A 64 -10.20 -10.82 -15.97
N TYR A 65 -9.85 -9.97 -15.01
CA TYR A 65 -10.23 -8.55 -15.06
C TYR A 65 -9.49 -7.77 -16.17
N PRO A 66 -8.17 -7.91 -16.37
CA PRO A 66 -7.49 -7.34 -17.52
C PRO A 66 -8.18 -7.60 -18.86
N ALA A 67 -8.52 -8.85 -19.15
CA ALA A 67 -9.26 -9.19 -20.36
C ALA A 67 -10.65 -8.56 -20.41
N ALA A 68 -11.37 -8.52 -19.28
CA ALA A 68 -12.69 -7.90 -19.21
C ALA A 68 -12.64 -6.38 -19.45
N PHE A 69 -11.67 -5.68 -18.86
CA PHE A 69 -11.48 -4.23 -19.02
C PHE A 69 -11.17 -3.84 -20.46
N GLN A 70 -10.32 -4.62 -21.15
CA GLN A 70 -9.97 -4.36 -22.56
C GLN A 70 -11.17 -4.42 -23.51
N THR A 71 -12.31 -5.00 -23.10
CA THR A 71 -13.53 -5.02 -23.91
C THR A 71 -14.39 -3.75 -23.78
N LEU A 72 -14.04 -2.82 -22.87
CA LEU A 72 -14.78 -1.58 -22.68
C LEU A 72 -14.60 -0.61 -23.87
N ASP A 73 -15.70 0.00 -24.29
CA ASP A 73 -15.66 1.24 -25.07
C ASP A 73 -15.40 2.41 -24.10
N LEU A 74 -14.12 2.72 -23.87
CA LEU A 74 -13.71 3.74 -22.91
C LEU A 74 -14.29 5.14 -23.23
N PRO A 75 -14.32 5.61 -24.49
CA PRO A 75 -15.05 6.83 -24.85
C PRO A 75 -16.51 6.83 -24.41
N ALA A 76 -17.24 5.73 -24.62
CA ALA A 76 -18.63 5.62 -24.17
C ALA A 76 -18.75 5.66 -22.63
N VAL A 77 -17.82 5.00 -21.91
CA VAL A 77 -17.78 5.05 -20.44
C VAL A 77 -17.58 6.49 -19.96
N LYS A 78 -16.62 7.21 -20.53
CA LYS A 78 -16.33 8.62 -20.18
C LYS A 78 -17.54 9.52 -20.46
N ALA A 79 -18.23 9.33 -21.58
CA ALA A 79 -19.45 10.06 -21.90
C ALA A 79 -20.60 9.82 -20.89
N ASP A 80 -20.80 8.57 -20.44
CA ASP A 80 -21.79 8.27 -19.40
C ASP A 80 -21.41 8.88 -18.04
N ILE A 81 -20.12 8.91 -17.71
CA ILE A 81 -19.63 9.57 -16.50
C ILE A 81 -19.93 11.07 -16.59
N GLU A 82 -19.58 11.73 -17.69
CA GLU A 82 -19.85 13.16 -17.91
C GLU A 82 -21.37 13.48 -17.80
N GLN A 83 -22.22 12.58 -18.32
CA GLN A 83 -23.66 12.69 -18.13
C GLN A 83 -24.05 12.65 -16.65
N VAL A 84 -23.47 11.76 -15.85
CA VAL A 84 -23.69 11.74 -14.40
C VAL A 84 -23.22 13.04 -13.75
N LEU A 85 -22.06 13.58 -14.15
CA LEU A 85 -21.51 14.81 -13.58
C LEU A 85 -22.43 16.02 -13.75
N THR A 86 -23.22 16.06 -14.82
CA THR A 86 -24.12 17.17 -15.16
C THR A 86 -25.60 16.89 -14.87
N THR A 87 -25.94 15.68 -14.42
CA THR A 87 -27.33 15.29 -14.10
C THR A 87 -27.56 15.32 -12.59
N SER A 88 -27.87 16.51 -12.07
CA SER A 88 -28.14 16.69 -10.64
C SER A 88 -29.28 15.80 -10.14
N GLN A 89 -29.09 15.23 -8.95
CA GLN A 89 -30.04 14.39 -8.24
C GLN A 89 -30.65 15.13 -7.06
N ASP A 90 -31.97 15.07 -6.91
CA ASP A 90 -32.68 15.77 -5.84
C ASP A 90 -32.21 15.37 -4.44
N TRP A 91 -31.76 14.12 -4.23
CA TRP A 91 -31.30 13.63 -2.94
C TRP A 91 -29.90 14.14 -2.57
N TRP A 92 -29.14 14.67 -3.53
CA TRP A 92 -27.85 15.31 -3.31
C TRP A 92 -27.56 16.33 -4.42
N PRO A 93 -28.16 17.53 -4.41
CA PRO A 93 -28.04 18.49 -5.51
C PRO A 93 -26.58 18.84 -5.84
N ALA A 94 -26.30 19.06 -7.12
CA ALA A 94 -24.95 19.35 -7.59
C ALA A 94 -24.63 20.84 -7.38
N ASP A 95 -23.53 21.13 -6.69
CA ASP A 95 -23.00 22.49 -6.60
C ASP A 95 -22.72 23.02 -8.00
N TYR A 96 -23.14 24.25 -8.28
CA TYR A 96 -22.95 24.90 -9.58
C TYR A 96 -23.51 24.10 -10.77
N GLY A 97 -24.43 23.16 -10.51
CA GLY A 97 -24.98 22.23 -11.51
C GLY A 97 -23.98 21.18 -12.02
N HIS A 98 -22.86 20.95 -11.31
CA HIS A 98 -21.80 20.05 -11.75
C HIS A 98 -21.16 19.27 -10.59
N TYR A 99 -21.19 17.94 -10.61
CA TYR A 99 -20.54 17.10 -9.59
C TYR A 99 -19.02 16.95 -9.75
N GLY A 100 -18.45 17.47 -10.84
CA GLY A 100 -17.01 17.33 -11.14
C GLY A 100 -16.08 17.57 -9.95
N PRO A 101 -16.15 18.73 -9.26
CA PRO A 101 -15.27 18.99 -8.11
C PRO A 101 -15.43 17.97 -6.97
N PHE A 102 -16.66 17.50 -6.73
CA PHE A 102 -16.95 16.48 -5.72
C PHE A 102 -16.36 15.11 -6.09
N ILE A 103 -16.36 14.77 -7.38
CA ILE A 103 -15.78 13.53 -7.91
C ILE A 103 -14.25 13.61 -7.97
N ILE A 104 -13.66 14.79 -8.23
CA ILE A 104 -12.21 15.00 -8.09
C ILE A 104 -11.78 14.72 -6.65
N ARG A 105 -12.49 15.28 -5.65
CA ARG A 105 -12.23 14.97 -4.23
C ARG A 105 -12.33 13.47 -3.96
N MET A 106 -13.34 12.77 -4.49
CA MET A 106 -13.48 11.33 -4.30
C MET A 106 -12.24 10.57 -4.82
N ALA A 107 -11.78 10.89 -6.03
CA ALA A 107 -10.59 10.25 -6.63
C ALA A 107 -9.30 10.60 -5.85
N TRP A 108 -9.14 11.88 -5.46
CA TRP A 108 -8.07 12.35 -4.59
C TRP A 108 -8.01 11.55 -3.29
N HIS A 109 -9.13 11.45 -2.56
CA HIS A 109 -9.21 10.72 -1.29
C HIS A 109 -9.04 9.21 -1.48
N SER A 110 -9.43 8.65 -2.63
CA SER A 110 -9.23 7.23 -2.92
C SER A 110 -7.75 6.91 -3.04
N ALA A 111 -7.00 7.72 -3.79
CA ALA A 111 -5.57 7.54 -3.97
C ALA A 111 -4.75 8.05 -2.77
N GLY A 112 -5.26 9.04 -2.05
CA GLY A 112 -4.57 9.82 -1.02
C GLY A 112 -4.27 9.09 0.28
N THR A 113 -4.64 7.81 0.43
CA THR A 113 -4.30 7.03 1.64
C THR A 113 -2.96 6.31 1.55
N TYR A 114 -2.34 6.29 0.35
CA TYR A 114 -1.11 5.56 0.06
C TYR A 114 0.10 6.07 0.87
N ARG A 115 0.97 5.18 1.31
CA ARG A 115 2.22 5.53 2.02
C ARG A 115 3.42 4.76 1.50
N ILE A 116 4.55 5.44 1.32
CA ILE A 116 5.77 4.86 0.73
C ILE A 116 6.43 3.80 1.61
N SER A 117 6.24 3.88 2.93
CA SER A 117 6.93 3.05 3.92
C SER A 117 6.58 1.56 3.80
N ASP A 118 5.32 1.24 3.50
CA ASP A 118 4.85 -0.13 3.30
C ASP A 118 4.03 -0.33 2.00
N GLY A 119 3.83 0.74 1.23
CA GLY A 119 3.07 0.73 -0.03
C GLY A 119 1.57 0.53 0.15
N ARG A 120 1.06 0.49 1.40
CA ARG A 120 -0.37 0.28 1.69
C ARG A 120 -1.17 1.57 1.51
N GLY A 121 -2.50 1.41 1.47
CA GLY A 121 -3.42 2.46 1.05
C GLY A 121 -3.42 2.62 -0.48
N GLY A 122 -3.94 3.74 -0.95
CA GLY A 122 -4.09 4.01 -2.39
C GLY A 122 -5.40 3.50 -2.98
N ALA A 123 -5.52 3.68 -4.30
CA ALA A 123 -6.75 3.42 -5.04
C ALA A 123 -6.80 2.05 -5.71
N GLY A 124 -5.71 1.28 -5.67
CA GLY A 124 -5.45 0.08 -6.47
C GLY A 124 -6.42 -1.08 -6.26
N ALA A 125 -7.20 -1.04 -5.18
CA ALA A 125 -8.22 -2.04 -4.84
C ALA A 125 -9.62 -1.43 -4.58
N GLY A 126 -9.75 -0.09 -4.67
CA GLY A 126 -11.02 0.59 -4.41
C GLY A 126 -11.48 0.54 -2.95
N GLN A 127 -10.56 0.48 -1.99
CA GLN A 127 -10.85 0.29 -0.56
C GLN A 127 -11.70 1.40 0.08
N GLN A 128 -11.81 2.58 -0.54
CA GLN A 128 -12.68 3.68 -0.06
C GLN A 128 -14.16 3.26 0.08
N ARG A 129 -14.59 2.16 -0.56
CA ARG A 129 -15.96 1.64 -0.41
C ARG A 129 -16.19 0.74 0.80
N PHE A 130 -15.14 0.40 1.55
CA PHE A 130 -15.21 -0.45 2.73
C PHE A 130 -14.70 0.27 3.99
N ALA A 131 -15.01 -0.29 5.15
CA ALA A 131 -14.45 0.15 6.42
C ALA A 131 -12.91 0.00 6.45
N PRO A 132 -12.18 0.83 7.22
CA PRO A 132 -12.68 2.01 7.91
C PRO A 132 -12.83 3.22 6.99
N LEU A 133 -12.26 3.17 5.77
CA LEU A 133 -12.13 4.33 4.89
C LEU A 133 -13.48 4.92 4.44
N ASN A 134 -14.49 4.08 4.24
CA ASN A 134 -15.84 4.53 3.87
C ASN A 134 -16.49 5.43 4.93
N SER A 135 -15.94 5.48 6.15
CA SER A 135 -16.50 6.14 7.34
C SER A 135 -15.50 7.07 8.05
N TRP A 136 -14.30 7.25 7.49
CA TRP A 136 -13.39 8.27 7.98
C TRP A 136 -14.03 9.66 7.94
N PRO A 137 -13.80 10.53 8.95
CA PRO A 137 -14.31 11.91 8.95
C PRO A 137 -13.94 12.67 7.67
N ASP A 138 -12.71 12.53 7.20
CA ASP A 138 -12.25 13.23 5.99
C ASP A 138 -12.87 12.67 4.71
N ASN A 139 -13.50 11.49 4.76
CA ASN A 139 -14.28 10.91 3.67
C ASN A 139 -15.78 11.23 3.77
N ALA A 140 -16.17 12.15 4.67
CA ALA A 140 -17.55 12.60 4.80
C ALA A 140 -18.17 12.94 3.44
N ASN A 141 -19.40 12.47 3.25
CA ASN A 141 -20.20 12.56 2.05
C ASN A 141 -19.68 11.83 0.79
N LEU A 142 -18.48 11.24 0.79
CA LEU A 142 -17.99 10.47 -0.38
C LEU A 142 -18.77 9.17 -0.60
N ASP A 143 -19.56 8.72 0.39
CA ASP A 143 -20.62 7.72 0.21
C ASP A 143 -21.66 8.16 -0.86
N LYS A 144 -21.99 9.45 -0.93
CA LYS A 144 -22.89 10.02 -1.96
C LYS A 144 -22.18 10.10 -3.31
N ALA A 145 -20.91 10.50 -3.33
CA ALA A 145 -20.10 10.53 -4.56
C ALA A 145 -20.05 9.15 -5.24
N ARG A 146 -19.73 8.09 -4.49
CA ARG A 146 -19.74 6.72 -5.01
C ARG A 146 -21.14 6.29 -5.45
N ARG A 147 -22.18 6.67 -4.69
CA ARG A 147 -23.58 6.34 -5.04
C ARG A 147 -24.02 6.98 -6.36
N LEU A 148 -23.58 8.20 -6.66
CA LEU A 148 -23.86 8.87 -7.94
C LEU A 148 -23.32 8.10 -9.15
N LEU A 149 -22.19 7.40 -9.00
CA LEU A 149 -21.55 6.61 -10.06
C LEU A 149 -22.12 5.20 -10.23
N TRP A 150 -23.02 4.75 -9.35
CA TRP A 150 -23.65 3.43 -9.46
C TRP A 150 -24.31 3.16 -10.82
N PRO A 151 -25.03 4.09 -11.48
CA PRO A 151 -25.58 3.86 -12.81
C PRO A 151 -24.53 3.48 -13.86
N VAL A 152 -23.33 4.09 -13.81
CA VAL A 152 -22.21 3.74 -14.69
C VAL A 152 -21.70 2.34 -14.36
N LYS A 153 -21.40 2.05 -13.08
CA LYS A 153 -20.99 0.71 -12.66
C LYS A 153 -22.00 -0.36 -13.07
N LYS A 154 -23.29 -0.07 -12.91
CA LYS A 154 -24.41 -0.96 -13.28
C LYS A 154 -24.44 -1.24 -14.78
N LYS A 155 -24.16 -0.25 -15.63
CA LYS A 155 -24.16 -0.41 -17.09
C LYS A 155 -22.98 -1.24 -17.58
N TYR A 156 -21.79 -1.05 -17.01
CA TYR A 156 -20.56 -1.72 -17.44
C TYR A 156 -20.21 -3.01 -16.67
N GLY A 157 -20.89 -3.26 -15.55
CA GLY A 157 -20.86 -4.54 -14.84
C GLY A 157 -19.44 -4.95 -14.45
N ARG A 158 -19.10 -6.22 -14.67
CA ARG A 158 -17.79 -6.80 -14.31
C ARG A 158 -16.62 -6.27 -15.14
N ASN A 159 -16.88 -5.62 -16.29
CA ASN A 159 -15.83 -5.14 -17.17
C ASN A 159 -15.20 -3.84 -16.65
N LEU A 160 -15.88 -3.14 -15.73
CA LEU A 160 -15.37 -1.94 -15.07
C LEU A 160 -15.42 -2.13 -13.56
N SER A 161 -14.26 -2.19 -12.89
CA SER A 161 -14.18 -2.26 -11.43
C SER A 161 -14.59 -0.93 -10.78
N TRP A 162 -14.96 -0.95 -9.50
CA TRP A 162 -15.12 0.28 -8.73
C TRP A 162 -13.79 1.01 -8.56
N ALA A 163 -12.70 0.27 -8.37
CA ALA A 163 -11.36 0.84 -8.25
C ALA A 163 -10.98 1.71 -9.47
N ASP A 164 -11.19 1.21 -10.69
CA ASP A 164 -10.94 2.00 -11.91
C ASP A 164 -11.99 3.09 -12.11
N LEU A 165 -13.27 2.83 -11.85
CA LEU A 165 -14.34 3.82 -12.03
C LEU A 165 -14.16 5.06 -11.15
N MET A 166 -13.75 4.90 -9.89
CA MET A 166 -13.58 6.05 -9.00
C MET A 166 -12.49 7.00 -9.50
N ILE A 167 -11.40 6.46 -10.03
CA ILE A 167 -10.28 7.24 -10.58
C ILE A 167 -10.63 7.82 -11.95
N LEU A 168 -11.17 7.00 -12.85
CA LEU A 168 -11.60 7.46 -14.18
C LEU A 168 -12.59 8.61 -14.07
N ALA A 169 -13.52 8.55 -13.11
CA ALA A 169 -14.48 9.62 -12.90
C ALA A 169 -13.82 10.95 -12.46
N GLY A 170 -12.75 10.88 -11.67
CA GLY A 170 -11.93 12.05 -11.34
C GLY A 170 -11.24 12.65 -12.57
N ASN A 171 -10.67 11.82 -13.45
CA ASN A 171 -10.09 12.27 -14.72
C ASN A 171 -11.14 12.93 -15.63
N VAL A 172 -12.29 12.28 -15.83
CA VAL A 172 -13.38 12.83 -16.64
C VAL A 172 -13.89 14.15 -16.06
N ALA A 173 -13.95 14.27 -14.73
CA ALA A 173 -14.34 15.52 -14.08
C ALA A 173 -13.37 16.66 -14.42
N LEU A 174 -12.06 16.42 -14.36
CA LEU A 174 -11.05 17.40 -14.77
C LEU A 174 -11.20 17.80 -16.24
N GLU A 175 -11.32 16.82 -17.13
CA GLU A 175 -11.47 17.03 -18.58
C GLU A 175 -12.74 17.83 -18.92
N SER A 176 -13.87 17.46 -18.33
CA SER A 176 -15.16 18.15 -18.55
C SER A 176 -15.17 19.61 -18.09
N MET A 177 -14.24 19.99 -17.20
CA MET A 177 -14.10 21.35 -16.68
C MET A 177 -12.94 22.11 -17.35
N GLY A 178 -12.33 21.56 -18.41
CA GLY A 178 -11.34 22.24 -19.25
C GLY A 178 -9.88 21.98 -18.89
N PHE A 179 -9.58 20.95 -18.10
CA PHE A 179 -8.22 20.52 -17.81
C PHE A 179 -7.84 19.27 -18.61
N ASP A 180 -6.78 19.35 -19.42
CA ASP A 180 -6.26 18.19 -20.14
C ASP A 180 -5.41 17.31 -19.20
N THR A 181 -5.89 16.10 -18.90
CA THR A 181 -5.13 15.16 -18.07
C THR A 181 -3.94 14.56 -18.85
N PHE A 182 -2.90 14.13 -18.13
CA PHE A 182 -1.73 13.50 -18.75
C PHE A 182 -2.07 12.15 -19.42
N GLY A 183 -3.12 11.49 -18.93
CA GLY A 183 -3.65 10.23 -19.42
C GLY A 183 -4.31 9.41 -18.31
N PHE A 184 -4.69 8.17 -18.62
CA PHE A 184 -5.35 7.25 -17.70
C PHE A 184 -5.00 5.80 -18.02
N ALA A 185 -4.82 4.98 -16.98
CA ALA A 185 -4.74 3.54 -17.11
C ALA A 185 -5.76 2.85 -16.20
N GLY A 186 -6.48 1.88 -16.75
CA GLY A 186 -7.22 0.88 -15.97
C GLY A 186 -6.35 -0.31 -15.59
N GLY A 187 -6.96 -1.30 -14.93
CA GLY A 187 -6.27 -2.53 -14.50
C GLY A 187 -6.26 -2.73 -12.97
N ARG A 188 -7.08 -1.99 -12.23
CA ARG A 188 -7.28 -2.17 -10.78
C ARG A 188 -8.42 -3.17 -10.54
N PRO A 189 -8.15 -4.44 -10.17
CA PRO A 189 -9.22 -5.37 -9.84
C PRO A 189 -9.94 -4.95 -8.55
N ASP A 190 -11.24 -5.22 -8.47
CA ASP A 190 -12.01 -5.06 -7.23
C ASP A 190 -11.66 -6.16 -6.21
N VAL A 191 -11.68 -5.79 -4.93
CA VAL A 191 -11.57 -6.70 -3.76
C VAL A 191 -12.94 -6.89 -3.08
N TRP A 192 -13.06 -7.83 -2.13
CA TRP A 192 -14.37 -8.21 -1.58
C TRP A 192 -14.48 -8.11 -0.07
N GLU A 193 -13.40 -7.72 0.59
CA GLU A 193 -13.34 -7.38 2.00
C GLU A 193 -12.35 -6.22 2.23
N PRO A 194 -12.50 -5.47 3.35
CA PRO A 194 -11.54 -4.43 3.70
C PRO A 194 -10.14 -5.02 3.99
N ASP A 195 -9.11 -4.22 3.72
CA ASP A 195 -7.74 -4.55 4.15
C ASP A 195 -7.62 -4.33 5.67
N GLU A 196 -7.80 -5.39 6.46
CA GLU A 196 -7.53 -5.41 7.91
C GLU A 196 -6.03 -5.54 8.26
N ASP A 197 -5.16 -5.43 7.26
CA ASP A 197 -3.70 -5.46 7.41
C ASP A 197 -3.03 -4.09 7.31
N VAL A 198 -3.81 -3.00 7.31
CA VAL A 198 -3.28 -1.62 7.33
C VAL A 198 -3.31 -1.05 8.75
N TYR A 199 -2.15 -0.65 9.26
CA TYR A 199 -2.05 0.11 10.51
C TYR A 199 -2.18 1.61 10.25
N TRP A 200 -3.37 2.14 10.53
CA TRP A 200 -3.72 3.56 10.33
C TRP A 200 -3.28 4.50 11.46
N GLY A 201 -2.87 3.94 12.60
CA GLY A 201 -2.41 4.69 13.77
C GLY A 201 -2.84 4.06 15.09
N PRO A 202 -2.25 4.50 16.21
CA PRO A 202 -2.54 3.96 17.55
C PRO A 202 -3.88 4.45 18.14
N GLU A 203 -4.47 5.50 17.58
CA GLU A 203 -5.58 6.20 18.19
C GLU A 203 -6.86 5.38 18.20
N THR A 204 -7.61 5.50 19.31
CA THR A 204 -8.91 4.86 19.50
C THR A 204 -10.08 5.82 19.29
N THR A 205 -9.81 7.06 18.87
CA THR A 205 -10.80 8.12 18.63
C THR A 205 -10.54 8.79 17.29
N TRP A 206 -11.59 9.03 16.50
CA TRP A 206 -11.49 9.78 15.25
C TRP A 206 -10.95 11.19 15.50
N LEU A 207 -10.07 11.65 14.59
CA LEU A 207 -9.33 12.91 14.69
C LEU A 207 -8.40 13.00 15.91
N GLY A 208 -8.18 11.90 16.64
CA GLY A 208 -7.15 11.83 17.67
C GLY A 208 -5.74 11.99 17.08
N ASP A 209 -4.81 12.40 17.94
CA ASP A 209 -3.38 12.50 17.68
C ASP A 209 -2.61 11.89 18.86
N GLU A 210 -2.09 10.68 18.65
CA GLU A 210 -1.16 10.00 19.58
C GLU A 210 0.08 9.49 18.80
N ARG A 211 0.44 10.20 17.73
CA ARG A 211 1.35 9.72 16.69
C ARG A 211 2.59 10.57 16.48
N TYR A 212 2.81 11.57 17.31
CA TYR A 212 4.01 12.41 17.24
C TYR A 212 4.92 12.18 18.45
N THR A 213 6.23 12.19 18.20
CA THR A 213 7.27 12.26 19.23
C THR A 213 8.24 13.42 18.95
N GLY A 214 9.08 13.75 19.93
CA GLY A 214 10.16 14.73 19.76
C GLY A 214 9.67 16.10 19.26
N ASP A 215 10.40 16.68 18.32
CA ASP A 215 9.98 17.90 17.61
C ASP A 215 9.14 17.52 16.39
N ARG A 216 7.88 17.12 16.62
CA ARG A 216 6.88 16.84 15.57
C ARG A 216 7.34 15.78 14.57
N GLU A 217 7.97 14.72 15.07
CA GLU A 217 8.34 13.54 14.30
C GLU A 217 7.12 12.60 14.20
N LEU A 218 6.54 12.47 13.01
CA LEU A 218 5.39 11.60 12.79
C LEU A 218 5.81 10.12 12.86
N GLU A 219 5.04 9.31 13.58
CA GLU A 219 5.27 7.87 13.74
C GLU A 219 5.37 7.18 12.37
N GLN A 220 6.41 6.37 12.16
CA GLN A 220 6.45 5.47 11.01
C GLN A 220 5.57 4.24 11.30
N PRO A 221 4.74 3.80 10.34
CA PRO A 221 4.80 4.11 8.91
C PRO A 221 3.85 5.23 8.47
N LEU A 222 3.21 5.98 9.38
CA LEU A 222 2.04 6.84 9.15
C LEU A 222 2.25 7.95 8.11
N GLY A 223 1.21 8.25 7.34
CA GLY A 223 1.21 9.29 6.30
C GLY A 223 0.28 10.47 6.57
N ALA A 224 -0.41 10.50 7.71
CA ALA A 224 -1.39 11.54 8.04
C ALA A 224 -1.20 12.04 9.48
N VAL A 225 -1.59 13.28 9.74
CA VAL A 225 -1.35 13.95 11.03
C VAL A 225 -2.36 13.58 12.13
N GLN A 226 -3.54 13.06 11.78
CA GLN A 226 -4.57 12.62 12.72
C GLN A 226 -5.31 11.39 12.18
N MET A 227 -5.93 10.62 13.08
CA MET A 227 -6.68 9.43 12.70
C MET A 227 -7.92 9.81 11.90
N GLY A 228 -8.09 9.23 10.71
CA GLY A 228 -9.25 9.51 9.87
C GLY A 228 -9.10 10.71 8.91
N LEU A 229 -7.92 11.34 8.86
CA LEU A 229 -7.55 12.33 7.83
C LEU A 229 -6.74 11.67 6.70
N ILE A 230 -6.84 12.23 5.49
CA ILE A 230 -6.03 11.78 4.35
C ILE A 230 -4.57 12.24 4.52
N TYR A 231 -4.34 13.53 4.76
CA TYR A 231 -2.99 14.11 4.93
C TYR A 231 -2.89 14.95 6.20
N VAL A 232 -3.41 16.17 6.16
CA VAL A 232 -3.24 17.21 7.19
C VAL A 232 -4.59 17.75 7.64
N ASN A 233 -4.60 18.42 8.80
CA ASN A 233 -5.77 19.14 9.27
C ASN A 233 -5.94 20.45 8.48
N PRO A 234 -7.10 20.69 7.82
CA PRO A 234 -7.31 21.87 6.97
C PRO A 234 -7.34 23.19 7.76
N GLU A 235 -7.61 23.14 9.06
CA GLU A 235 -7.57 24.30 9.96
C GLU A 235 -6.15 24.62 10.44
N GLY A 236 -5.18 23.74 10.16
CA GLY A 236 -3.80 23.79 10.66
C GLY A 236 -3.53 22.79 11.81
N PRO A 237 -2.27 22.63 12.23
CA PRO A 237 -1.86 21.64 13.25
C PRO A 237 -2.75 21.67 14.50
N ASN A 238 -3.43 20.57 14.79
CA ASN A 238 -4.34 20.44 15.95
C ASN A 238 -5.43 21.53 16.01
N GLY A 239 -5.88 22.03 14.84
CA GLY A 239 -6.88 23.10 14.71
C GLY A 239 -6.34 24.50 14.94
N ASN A 240 -5.02 24.67 15.09
CA ASN A 240 -4.37 25.97 15.21
C ASN A 240 -4.10 26.56 13.81
N PRO A 241 -4.69 27.72 13.45
CA PRO A 241 -4.56 28.30 12.12
C PRO A 241 -3.23 29.03 11.90
N ASP A 242 -2.14 28.28 11.96
CA ASP A 242 -0.78 28.73 11.62
C ASP A 242 -0.38 28.14 10.25
N PRO A 243 -0.36 28.96 9.19
CA PRO A 243 0.00 28.49 7.85
C PRO A 243 1.45 27.99 7.72
N VAL A 244 2.40 28.54 8.48
CA VAL A 244 3.80 28.11 8.44
C VAL A 244 3.95 26.74 9.09
N ALA A 245 3.29 26.53 10.23
CA ALA A 245 3.26 25.22 10.87
C ALA A 245 2.51 24.18 10.01
N SER A 246 1.45 24.60 9.33
CA SER A 246 0.72 23.75 8.37
C SER A 246 1.60 23.32 7.19
N ALA A 247 2.44 24.21 6.65
CA ALA A 247 3.37 23.87 5.57
C ALA A 247 4.34 22.73 5.94
N ARG A 248 4.79 22.68 7.20
CA ARG A 248 5.64 21.60 7.72
C ARG A 248 4.93 20.25 7.65
N ASP A 249 3.67 20.19 8.08
CA ASP A 249 2.86 18.96 8.02
C ASP A 249 2.54 18.56 6.58
N ILE A 250 2.22 19.53 5.73
CA ILE A 250 1.96 19.30 4.31
C ILE A 250 3.18 18.61 3.69
N ARG A 251 4.38 19.18 3.89
CA ARG A 251 5.62 18.62 3.35
C ARG A 251 5.90 17.20 3.81
N GLU A 252 5.85 16.96 5.11
CA GLU A 252 6.11 15.65 5.68
C GLU A 252 5.12 14.60 5.17
N THR A 253 3.82 14.89 5.22
CA THR A 253 2.78 13.94 4.82
C THR A 253 2.81 13.65 3.32
N PHE A 254 2.94 14.68 2.48
CA PHE A 254 3.05 14.49 1.02
C PHE A 254 4.32 13.74 0.62
N THR A 255 5.45 14.00 1.30
CA THR A 255 6.70 13.25 1.08
C THR A 255 6.51 11.77 1.39
N ARG A 256 5.85 11.44 2.51
CA ARG A 256 5.48 10.05 2.87
C ARG A 256 4.48 9.42 1.91
N MET A 257 3.90 10.19 1.01
CA MET A 257 3.04 9.73 -0.08
C MET A 257 3.69 9.90 -1.46
N ALA A 258 5.01 9.99 -1.53
CA ALA A 258 5.79 10.12 -2.76
C ALA A 258 5.52 11.39 -3.58
N MET A 259 5.18 12.50 -2.94
CA MET A 259 5.04 13.81 -3.60
C MET A 259 6.11 14.76 -3.09
N ASN A 260 6.89 15.34 -4.01
CA ASN A 260 7.86 16.38 -3.69
C ASN A 260 7.18 17.76 -3.54
N ASP A 261 7.94 18.81 -3.26
CA ASP A 261 7.38 20.15 -3.04
C ASP A 261 6.61 20.72 -4.25
N GLU A 262 7.12 20.53 -5.48
CA GLU A 262 6.48 21.01 -6.71
C GLU A 262 5.17 20.25 -6.99
N GLU A 263 5.22 18.92 -6.91
CA GLU A 263 4.04 18.05 -7.06
C GLU A 263 2.97 18.38 -6.01
N THR A 264 3.39 18.69 -4.78
CA THR A 264 2.50 19.05 -3.67
C THR A 264 1.78 20.36 -3.94
N VAL A 265 2.50 21.42 -4.31
CA VAL A 265 1.89 22.72 -4.66
C VAL A 265 0.95 22.55 -5.86
N ALA A 266 1.36 21.80 -6.88
CA ALA A 266 0.55 21.56 -8.06
C ALA A 266 -0.75 20.81 -7.73
N LEU A 267 -0.69 19.76 -6.89
CA LEU A 267 -1.86 18.99 -6.48
C LEU A 267 -2.85 19.79 -5.64
N ILE A 268 -2.37 20.53 -4.64
CA ILE A 268 -3.25 21.32 -3.77
C ILE A 268 -3.91 22.45 -4.57
N ALA A 269 -3.11 23.25 -5.28
CA ALA A 269 -3.65 24.34 -6.08
C ALA A 269 -4.55 23.83 -7.22
N GLY A 270 -4.14 22.78 -7.94
CA GLY A 270 -4.92 22.22 -9.04
C GLY A 270 -6.23 21.60 -8.59
N GLY A 271 -6.25 20.94 -7.42
CA GLY A 271 -7.48 20.46 -6.80
C GLY A 271 -8.40 21.59 -6.35
N HIS A 272 -7.85 22.61 -5.68
CA HIS A 272 -8.60 23.74 -5.12
C HIS A 272 -8.96 24.82 -6.17
N THR A 273 -8.51 24.71 -7.42
CA THR A 273 -9.10 25.45 -8.55
C THR A 273 -10.60 25.13 -8.71
N PHE A 274 -11.04 23.97 -8.24
CA PHE A 274 -12.41 23.47 -8.39
C PHE A 274 -13.18 23.41 -7.07
N GLY A 275 -14.48 23.70 -7.16
CA GLY A 275 -15.46 23.41 -6.12
C GLY A 275 -15.42 24.35 -4.92
N LYS A 276 -15.88 23.80 -3.79
CA LYS A 276 -16.04 24.49 -2.51
C LYS A 276 -15.96 23.51 -1.35
N THR A 277 -15.80 24.05 -0.15
CA THR A 277 -16.01 23.34 1.11
C THR A 277 -17.46 23.46 1.59
N HIS A 278 -17.89 22.62 2.55
CA HIS A 278 -19.25 22.60 3.08
C HIS A 278 -19.30 22.56 4.62
N GLY A 279 -19.93 23.57 5.18
CA GLY A 279 -20.03 23.90 6.60
C GLY A 279 -21.16 24.89 6.85
N ALA A 280 -22.30 24.69 6.18
CA ALA A 280 -23.43 25.63 6.15
C ALA A 280 -24.07 25.88 7.53
N GLY A 281 -23.86 24.99 8.49
CA GLY A 281 -24.41 25.09 9.84
C GLY A 281 -23.62 24.26 10.86
N PRO A 282 -24.06 24.24 12.13
CA PRO A 282 -23.36 23.54 13.22
C PRO A 282 -23.16 22.05 12.93
N ALA A 283 -21.95 21.55 13.18
CA ALA A 283 -21.55 20.17 12.85
C ALA A 283 -22.31 19.09 13.64
N ASP A 284 -22.92 19.43 14.78
CA ASP A 284 -23.75 18.54 15.60
C ASP A 284 -25.10 18.18 14.95
N ASN A 285 -25.42 18.76 13.79
CA ASN A 285 -26.57 18.36 12.97
C ASN A 285 -26.28 17.14 12.07
N VAL A 286 -25.03 16.69 11.99
CA VAL A 286 -24.61 15.56 11.16
C VAL A 286 -24.64 14.28 12.01
N ASP A 287 -25.49 13.34 11.60
CA ASP A 287 -25.63 12.02 12.22
C ASP A 287 -24.40 11.13 11.94
N LEU A 288 -24.47 9.89 12.43
CA LEU A 288 -23.42 8.87 12.36
C LEU A 288 -22.91 8.58 10.94
N GLU A 289 -21.64 8.25 10.87
CA GLU A 289 -20.91 7.76 9.69
C GLU A 289 -21.47 6.42 9.16
N PRO A 290 -21.19 6.03 7.90
CA PRO A 290 -21.84 4.89 7.24
C PRO A 290 -21.83 3.55 8.00
N GLU A 291 -20.74 3.16 8.65
CA GLU A 291 -20.68 1.88 9.40
C GLU A 291 -21.51 1.89 10.69
N ALA A 292 -21.85 3.06 11.22
CA ALA A 292 -22.69 3.23 12.40
C ALA A 292 -24.12 3.71 12.06
N ALA A 293 -24.40 3.96 10.77
CA ALA A 293 -25.67 4.45 10.29
C ALA A 293 -26.78 3.38 10.35
N PRO A 294 -28.06 3.80 10.54
CA PRO A 294 -29.18 2.86 10.56
C PRO A 294 -29.45 2.26 9.17
N LEU A 295 -29.98 1.03 9.15
CA LEU A 295 -30.12 0.20 7.95
C LEU A 295 -30.90 0.89 6.82
N GLU A 296 -31.92 1.70 7.13
CA GLU A 296 -32.73 2.40 6.13
C GLU A 296 -31.95 3.43 5.28
N LEU A 297 -30.74 3.83 5.71
CA LEU A 297 -29.85 4.67 4.90
C LEU A 297 -29.09 3.89 3.82
N GLN A 298 -29.21 2.55 3.80
CA GLN A 298 -28.71 1.69 2.74
C GLN A 298 -27.22 1.95 2.44
N GLY A 299 -26.39 1.99 3.49
CA GLY A 299 -24.94 2.21 3.39
C GLY A 299 -24.52 3.66 3.11
N LEU A 300 -25.44 4.62 3.24
CA LEU A 300 -25.09 6.04 3.38
C LEU A 300 -25.02 6.43 4.85
N GLY A 301 -24.20 7.42 5.18
CA GLY A 301 -24.06 7.98 6.53
C GLY A 301 -24.17 9.49 6.54
N TRP A 302 -23.70 10.15 7.61
CA TRP A 302 -23.65 11.61 7.75
C TRP A 302 -24.95 12.30 7.34
N ARG A 303 -26.09 11.73 7.77
CA ARG A 303 -27.39 12.36 7.50
C ARG A 303 -27.39 13.72 8.18
N ASN A 304 -27.68 14.76 7.41
CA ASN A 304 -27.65 16.13 7.89
C ASN A 304 -29.07 16.61 8.22
N ASN A 305 -29.29 17.01 9.47
CA ASN A 305 -30.56 17.50 9.98
C ASN A 305 -30.67 19.05 9.98
N PHE A 306 -29.65 19.76 9.49
CA PHE A 306 -29.66 21.20 9.32
C PHE A 306 -30.40 21.60 8.04
N GLY A 307 -31.41 22.46 8.16
CA GLY A 307 -32.20 22.94 7.01
C GLY A 307 -32.79 21.81 6.18
N THR A 308 -32.47 21.77 4.89
CA THR A 308 -32.83 20.69 3.97
C THR A 308 -31.88 19.49 4.00
N GLY A 309 -30.74 19.62 4.68
CA GLY A 309 -29.69 18.60 4.79
C GLY A 309 -28.80 18.43 3.55
N LYS A 310 -29.02 19.22 2.49
CA LYS A 310 -28.39 19.06 1.18
C LYS A 310 -28.32 20.39 0.42
N GLY A 311 -27.57 20.44 -0.68
CA GLY A 311 -27.41 21.66 -1.46
C GLY A 311 -26.84 22.81 -0.61
N GLY A 312 -27.54 23.94 -0.54
CA GLY A 312 -27.10 25.11 0.24
C GLY A 312 -26.95 24.89 1.75
N ASP A 313 -27.55 23.81 2.29
CA ASP A 313 -27.47 23.45 3.71
C ASP A 313 -26.44 22.33 3.99
N THR A 314 -25.59 21.98 3.02
CA THR A 314 -24.65 20.86 3.14
C THR A 314 -23.57 21.11 4.20
N ILE A 315 -23.25 20.07 4.96
CA ILE A 315 -22.16 20.03 5.93
C ILE A 315 -21.30 18.80 5.63
N THR A 316 -19.99 19.01 5.43
CA THR A 316 -18.99 17.97 5.17
C THR A 316 -17.81 18.13 6.13
N SER A 317 -16.96 19.14 5.92
CA SER A 317 -15.78 19.39 6.74
C SER A 317 -16.03 20.40 7.86
N GLY A 318 -17.12 21.16 7.77
CA GLY A 318 -17.40 22.30 8.65
C GLY A 318 -16.76 23.61 8.17
N LEU A 319 -15.89 23.58 7.17
CA LEU A 319 -15.39 24.78 6.46
C LEU A 319 -16.40 25.18 5.37
N GLU A 320 -16.55 26.47 5.09
CA GLU A 320 -17.56 26.94 4.12
C GLU A 320 -17.01 27.99 3.17
N GLY A 321 -17.15 27.73 1.88
CA GLY A 321 -16.84 28.68 0.80
C GLY A 321 -16.04 28.07 -0.34
N ALA A 322 -15.99 28.80 -1.45
CA ALA A 322 -15.25 28.45 -2.65
C ALA A 322 -13.93 29.23 -2.73
N TRP A 323 -12.91 28.59 -3.31
CA TRP A 323 -11.60 29.20 -3.53
C TRP A 323 -11.61 30.19 -4.71
N THR A 324 -12.35 29.86 -5.78
CA THR A 324 -12.35 30.59 -7.06
C THR A 324 -13.70 31.21 -7.38
N SER A 325 -13.71 32.22 -8.26
CA SER A 325 -14.95 32.78 -8.83
C SER A 325 -15.54 31.91 -9.96
N THR A 326 -14.80 30.88 -10.38
CA THR A 326 -15.11 29.95 -11.47
C THR A 326 -15.02 28.48 -11.00
N PRO A 327 -15.80 28.03 -10.00
CA PRO A 327 -15.55 26.76 -9.30
C PRO A 327 -15.71 25.47 -10.12
N ARG A 328 -16.04 25.57 -11.41
CA ARG A 328 -16.22 24.43 -12.33
C ARG A 328 -15.46 24.62 -13.65
N THR A 329 -14.41 25.43 -13.62
CA THR A 329 -13.57 25.75 -14.78
C THR A 329 -12.11 25.66 -14.36
N TRP A 330 -11.29 25.04 -15.20
CA TRP A 330 -9.84 25.12 -15.07
C TRP A 330 -9.35 26.49 -15.54
N ASP A 331 -8.75 27.24 -14.63
CA ASP A 331 -8.05 28.49 -14.88
C ASP A 331 -7.03 28.74 -13.75
N ASN A 332 -6.36 29.90 -13.77
CA ASN A 332 -5.36 30.25 -12.76
C ASN A 332 -5.93 31.07 -11.58
N THR A 333 -7.27 31.17 -11.47
CA THR A 333 -7.92 32.08 -10.53
C THR A 333 -7.64 31.72 -9.06
N TYR A 334 -7.33 30.45 -8.74
CA TYR A 334 -6.87 30.06 -7.41
C TYR A 334 -5.65 30.89 -6.96
N PHE A 335 -4.58 30.92 -7.79
CA PHE A 335 -3.37 31.68 -7.45
C PHE A 335 -3.58 33.19 -7.55
N GLU A 336 -4.37 33.66 -8.53
CA GLU A 336 -4.72 35.08 -8.63
C GLU A 336 -5.40 35.59 -7.36
N ILE A 337 -6.30 34.80 -6.78
CA ILE A 337 -6.98 35.11 -5.52
C ILE A 337 -6.03 34.97 -4.33
N LEU A 338 -5.28 33.86 -4.23
CA LEU A 338 -4.37 33.60 -3.10
C LEU A 338 -3.36 34.75 -2.88
N PHE A 339 -2.80 35.27 -3.97
CA PHE A 339 -1.83 36.37 -3.95
C PHE A 339 -2.46 37.76 -4.13
N GLY A 340 -3.69 37.84 -4.65
CA GLY A 340 -4.35 39.11 -4.96
C GLY A 340 -5.02 39.79 -3.77
N TYR A 341 -5.27 39.06 -2.67
CA TYR A 341 -5.85 39.58 -1.45
C TYR A 341 -4.91 39.45 -0.26
N GLU A 342 -5.11 40.32 0.73
CA GLU A 342 -4.63 40.07 2.10
C GLU A 342 -5.70 39.31 2.87
N TRP A 343 -5.27 38.43 3.77
CA TRP A 343 -6.15 37.46 4.43
C TRP A 343 -6.28 37.72 5.93
N GLU A 344 -7.51 37.70 6.45
CA GLU A 344 -7.79 37.72 7.89
C GLU A 344 -8.48 36.43 8.33
N LEU A 345 -8.12 35.97 9.53
CA LEU A 345 -8.73 34.81 10.15
C LEU A 345 -10.21 35.09 10.42
N SER A 346 -11.04 34.12 10.08
CA SER A 346 -12.49 34.15 10.24
C SER A 346 -13.00 32.78 10.68
N ARG A 347 -14.32 32.69 10.90
CA ARG A 347 -14.99 31.46 11.30
C ARG A 347 -16.07 31.12 10.28
N SER A 348 -16.15 29.85 9.91
CA SER A 348 -17.25 29.32 9.11
C SER A 348 -18.59 29.40 9.88
N PRO A 349 -19.74 29.20 9.23
CA PRO A 349 -21.02 29.04 9.93
C PRO A 349 -21.03 27.87 10.93
N ALA A 350 -20.22 26.83 10.71
CA ALA A 350 -20.03 25.72 11.65
C ALA A 350 -19.00 26.01 12.76
N GLY A 351 -18.30 27.14 12.71
CA GLY A 351 -17.28 27.52 13.70
C GLY A 351 -15.84 27.08 13.39
N ALA A 352 -15.57 26.51 12.22
CA ALA A 352 -14.22 26.13 11.80
C ALA A 352 -13.35 27.37 11.45
N ASN A 353 -12.04 27.28 11.67
CA ASN A 353 -11.08 28.32 11.29
C ASN A 353 -10.91 28.35 9.77
N GLN A 354 -11.11 29.52 9.15
CA GLN A 354 -10.86 29.73 7.73
C GLN A 354 -10.48 31.19 7.45
N TRP A 355 -10.01 31.49 6.26
CA TRP A 355 -9.50 32.80 5.89
C TRP A 355 -10.38 33.46 4.84
N LYS A 356 -10.59 34.77 5.00
CA LYS A 356 -11.33 35.60 4.05
C LYS A 356 -10.51 36.86 3.72
N PRO A 357 -10.80 37.55 2.60
CA PRO A 357 -10.14 38.81 2.30
C PRO A 357 -10.39 39.90 3.37
N VAL A 358 -9.34 40.66 3.68
CA VAL A 358 -9.39 41.80 4.59
C VAL A 358 -10.37 42.86 4.07
N GLY A 359 -11.05 43.56 4.98
CA GLY A 359 -11.86 44.74 4.64
C GLY A 359 -13.13 44.48 3.83
N GLY A 360 -13.49 43.21 3.60
CA GLY A 360 -14.61 42.84 2.75
C GLY A 360 -14.29 42.85 1.25
N ASP A 361 -13.01 42.86 0.90
CA ASP A 361 -12.58 42.71 -0.49
C ASP A 361 -13.07 41.38 -1.09
N GLY A 362 -13.25 41.36 -2.41
CA GLY A 362 -13.80 40.20 -3.11
C GLY A 362 -15.27 39.90 -2.80
N ALA A 363 -15.97 40.71 -2.00
CA ALA A 363 -17.41 40.53 -1.79
C ALA A 363 -18.18 40.57 -3.12
N GLY A 364 -18.97 39.54 -3.37
CA GLY A 364 -19.82 39.44 -4.56
C GLY A 364 -19.13 38.88 -5.81
N THR A 365 -17.88 38.42 -5.71
CA THR A 365 -17.13 37.87 -6.85
C THR A 365 -17.37 36.38 -7.07
N VAL A 366 -17.76 35.65 -6.03
CA VAL A 366 -18.01 34.20 -6.10
C VAL A 366 -19.52 33.94 -6.20
N PRO A 367 -20.02 33.23 -7.22
CA PRO A 367 -21.43 32.86 -7.29
C PRO A 367 -21.79 31.86 -6.18
N ASP A 368 -23.03 31.92 -5.69
CA ASP A 368 -23.55 30.86 -4.83
C ASP A 368 -23.76 29.55 -5.63
N ALA A 369 -23.58 28.40 -4.96
CA ALA A 369 -23.66 27.09 -5.59
C ALA A 369 -25.08 26.70 -6.06
N HIS A 370 -26.13 27.29 -5.47
CA HIS A 370 -27.52 26.92 -5.75
C HIS A 370 -28.48 28.10 -5.92
N ASP A 371 -28.16 29.28 -5.41
CA ASP A 371 -29.01 30.46 -5.44
C ASP A 371 -28.42 31.57 -6.34
N PRO A 372 -28.90 31.74 -7.58
CA PRO A 372 -28.33 32.71 -8.52
C PRO A 372 -28.50 34.18 -8.09
N ALA A 373 -29.31 34.47 -7.05
CA ALA A 373 -29.45 35.80 -6.49
C ALA A 373 -28.43 36.09 -5.36
N LYS A 374 -27.64 35.10 -4.96
CA LYS A 374 -26.62 35.22 -3.92
C LYS A 374 -25.21 35.13 -4.48
N THR A 375 -24.31 35.81 -3.80
CA THR A 375 -22.88 35.87 -4.11
C THR A 375 -22.09 35.98 -2.82
N HIS A 376 -20.85 35.51 -2.85
CA HIS A 376 -19.95 35.42 -1.71
C HIS A 376 -18.60 36.08 -2.01
N ALA A 377 -17.78 36.21 -0.98
CA ALA A 377 -16.35 36.44 -1.14
C ALA A 377 -15.62 35.09 -1.27
N PRO A 378 -14.44 35.04 -1.92
CA PRO A 378 -13.63 33.83 -1.90
C PRO A 378 -13.10 33.53 -0.49
N THR A 379 -12.80 32.27 -0.25
CA THR A 379 -12.27 31.79 1.04
C THR A 379 -11.04 30.93 0.81
N MET A 380 -10.10 30.96 1.75
CA MET A 380 -8.92 30.09 1.76
C MET A 380 -8.82 29.32 3.07
N LEU A 381 -8.21 28.14 3.02
CA LEU A 381 -7.89 27.33 4.19
C LEU A 381 -6.54 27.75 4.78
N THR A 382 -6.26 27.33 6.02
CA THR A 382 -4.92 27.52 6.61
C THR A 382 -3.85 26.83 5.75
N THR A 383 -4.17 25.65 5.20
CA THR A 383 -3.32 24.89 4.29
C THR A 383 -3.09 25.57 2.95
N ASP A 384 -4.02 26.41 2.48
CA ASP A 384 -3.85 27.16 1.23
C ASP A 384 -2.90 28.33 1.42
N LEU A 385 -3.04 29.05 2.54
CA LEU A 385 -2.11 30.11 2.90
C LEU A 385 -0.68 29.59 3.14
N ALA A 386 -0.55 28.33 3.56
CA ALA A 386 0.75 27.68 3.70
C ALA A 386 1.54 27.71 2.38
N LEU A 387 0.86 27.55 1.24
CA LEU A 387 1.49 27.60 -0.09
C LEU A 387 2.03 28.99 -0.45
N ARG A 388 1.49 30.05 0.15
CA ARG A 388 1.92 31.43 -0.07
C ARG A 388 3.06 31.83 0.86
N VAL A 389 3.01 31.45 2.14
CA VAL A 389 3.90 32.00 3.17
C VAL A 389 5.14 31.13 3.44
N ASP A 390 5.10 29.84 3.11
CA ASP A 390 6.25 28.97 3.29
C ASP A 390 7.39 29.36 2.31
N PRO A 391 8.66 29.38 2.76
CA PRO A 391 9.78 29.86 1.95
C PRO A 391 10.13 28.96 0.75
N ILE A 392 9.63 27.73 0.69
CA ILE A 392 9.82 26.80 -0.43
C ILE A 392 8.57 26.78 -1.32
N TYR A 393 7.37 26.65 -0.72
CA TYR A 393 6.13 26.64 -1.49
C TYR A 393 5.80 28.00 -2.12
N GLY A 394 6.04 29.10 -1.41
CA GLY A 394 5.75 30.46 -1.88
C GLY A 394 6.35 30.76 -3.26
N PRO A 395 7.66 30.54 -3.46
CA PRO A 395 8.29 30.69 -4.78
C PRO A 395 7.71 29.78 -5.87
N ILE A 396 7.38 28.52 -5.56
CA ILE A 396 6.77 27.58 -6.52
C ILE A 396 5.36 28.06 -6.91
N ALA A 397 4.53 28.37 -5.93
CA ALA A 397 3.17 28.89 -6.12
C ALA A 397 3.17 30.21 -6.92
N GLN A 398 4.12 31.10 -6.64
CA GLN A 398 4.30 32.33 -7.40
C GLN A 398 4.72 32.03 -8.85
N SER A 399 5.61 31.07 -9.08
CA SER A 399 6.00 30.65 -10.43
C SER A 399 4.82 30.09 -11.22
N PHE A 400 3.98 29.26 -10.61
CA PHE A 400 2.76 28.74 -11.23
C PHE A 400 1.69 29.82 -11.47
N LYS A 401 1.62 30.82 -10.60
CA LYS A 401 0.79 32.00 -10.84
C LYS A 401 1.24 32.76 -12.10
N ASP A 402 2.54 32.91 -12.29
CA ASP A 402 3.11 33.70 -13.38
C ASP A 402 3.28 32.90 -14.68
N ASP A 403 3.29 31.57 -14.62
CA ASP A 403 3.30 30.63 -15.74
C ASP A 403 2.20 29.53 -15.59
N PRO A 404 0.97 29.81 -16.04
CA PRO A 404 -0.13 28.85 -15.98
C PRO A 404 0.11 27.57 -16.79
N ALA A 405 0.99 27.60 -17.80
CA ALA A 405 1.28 26.42 -18.61
C ALA A 405 2.18 25.44 -17.85
N ALA A 406 3.20 25.96 -17.14
CA ALA A 406 4.02 25.16 -16.23
C ALA A 406 3.18 24.54 -15.11
N PHE A 407 2.23 25.31 -14.55
CA PHE A 407 1.29 24.79 -13.56
C PHE A 407 0.43 23.64 -14.10
N ALA A 408 -0.13 23.80 -15.30
CA ALA A 408 -0.96 22.77 -15.92
C ALA A 408 -0.18 21.47 -16.17
N ASP A 409 1.05 21.54 -16.67
CA ASP A 409 1.90 20.36 -16.87
C ASP A 409 2.26 19.68 -15.54
N ALA A 410 2.67 20.45 -14.54
CA ALA A 410 3.00 19.93 -13.21
C ALA A 410 1.79 19.24 -12.56
N PHE A 411 0.61 19.85 -12.62
CA PHE A 411 -0.61 19.26 -12.08
C PHE A 411 -1.03 18.00 -12.85
N ALA A 412 -0.91 17.99 -14.18
CA ALA A 412 -1.29 16.84 -15.01
C ALA A 412 -0.46 15.61 -14.65
N ARG A 413 0.86 15.81 -14.50
CA ARG A 413 1.83 14.77 -14.13
C ARG A 413 1.66 14.31 -12.69
N ALA A 414 1.48 15.24 -11.75
CA ALA A 414 1.29 14.92 -10.34
C ALA A 414 -0.06 14.20 -10.09
N TRP A 415 -1.14 14.60 -10.78
CA TRP A 415 -2.43 13.91 -10.74
C TRP A 415 -2.33 12.48 -11.30
N PHE A 416 -1.63 12.30 -12.42
CA PHE A 416 -1.40 10.97 -12.97
C PHE A 416 -0.58 10.09 -12.02
N LYS A 417 0.51 10.61 -11.44
CA LYS A 417 1.30 9.91 -10.41
C LYS A 417 0.43 9.53 -9.21
N LEU A 418 -0.30 10.47 -8.64
CA LEU A 418 -1.20 10.25 -7.51
C LEU A 418 -2.11 9.05 -7.76
N THR A 419 -2.79 9.06 -8.90
CA THR A 419 -3.84 8.11 -9.21
C THR A 419 -3.32 6.76 -9.67
N HIS A 420 -2.01 6.60 -9.92
CA HIS A 420 -1.41 5.38 -10.46
C HIS A 420 -0.20 4.85 -9.68
N ARG A 421 0.28 5.55 -8.64
CA ARG A 421 1.50 5.19 -7.87
C ARG A 421 1.48 3.79 -7.23
N ASP A 422 0.32 3.20 -7.02
CA ASP A 422 0.11 1.88 -6.42
C ASP A 422 -0.28 0.78 -7.43
N MET A 423 -0.19 1.09 -8.73
CA MET A 423 -0.39 0.14 -9.80
C MET A 423 0.87 -0.66 -10.16
N GLY A 424 2.04 -0.31 -9.64
CA GLY A 424 3.29 -1.01 -9.95
C GLY A 424 3.72 -0.82 -11.41
N PRO A 425 4.36 -1.82 -12.03
CA PRO A 425 4.95 -1.70 -13.37
C PRO A 425 3.94 -1.34 -14.46
N ILE A 426 4.41 -0.61 -15.48
CA ILE A 426 3.61 -0.19 -16.63
C ILE A 426 2.97 -1.35 -17.41
N ALA A 427 3.51 -2.57 -17.31
CA ALA A 427 2.89 -3.78 -17.89
C ALA A 427 1.46 -4.03 -17.37
N ARG A 428 1.11 -3.50 -16.20
CA ARG A 428 -0.24 -3.60 -15.62
C ARG A 428 -1.22 -2.54 -16.13
N TYR A 429 -0.76 -1.56 -16.90
CA TYR A 429 -1.56 -0.40 -17.30
C TYR A 429 -2.37 -0.75 -18.54
N LEU A 430 -3.69 -0.60 -18.46
CA LEU A 430 -4.61 -1.01 -19.52
C LEU A 430 -5.39 0.17 -20.11
N GLY A 431 -5.73 0.07 -21.39
CA GLY A 431 -6.61 1.01 -22.09
C GLY A 431 -5.88 1.92 -23.08
N PRO A 432 -6.63 2.64 -23.92
CA PRO A 432 -6.06 3.44 -25.01
C PRO A 432 -5.45 4.78 -24.57
N GLU A 433 -5.67 5.20 -23.31
CA GLU A 433 -5.23 6.50 -22.77
C GLU A 433 -3.96 6.39 -21.89
N VAL A 434 -3.28 5.23 -21.90
CA VAL A 434 -2.00 5.06 -21.21
C VAL A 434 -0.97 5.98 -21.88
N PRO A 435 -0.33 6.91 -21.14
CA PRO A 435 0.68 7.80 -21.71
C PRO A 435 1.84 7.02 -22.33
N ALA A 436 2.35 7.49 -23.46
CA ALA A 436 3.51 6.89 -24.12
C ALA A 436 4.83 7.22 -23.40
N GLU A 437 4.87 8.32 -22.64
CA GLU A 437 6.02 8.70 -21.82
C GLU A 437 6.10 7.79 -20.59
N VAL A 438 7.26 7.16 -20.39
CA VAL A 438 7.55 6.31 -19.24
C VAL A 438 8.16 7.16 -18.13
N LEU A 439 7.58 7.10 -16.93
CA LEU A 439 7.94 7.95 -15.81
C LEU A 439 8.78 7.20 -14.78
N ILE A 440 9.74 7.88 -14.16
CA ILE A 440 10.72 7.25 -13.26
C ILE A 440 10.07 6.54 -12.06
N TRP A 441 8.99 7.09 -11.51
CA TRP A 441 8.28 6.51 -10.36
C TRP A 441 7.54 5.20 -10.68
N GLN A 442 7.44 4.83 -11.97
CA GLN A 442 6.91 3.53 -12.41
C GLN A 442 7.97 2.41 -12.34
N ASP A 443 9.17 2.71 -11.85
CA ASP A 443 10.33 1.82 -11.77
C ASP A 443 10.61 1.08 -13.09
N PRO A 444 10.76 1.81 -14.22
CA PRO A 444 10.75 1.20 -15.54
C PRO A 444 11.91 0.23 -15.74
N VAL A 445 11.68 -0.80 -16.54
CA VAL A 445 12.70 -1.73 -17.01
C VAL A 445 12.71 -1.71 -18.55
N PRO A 446 13.86 -1.93 -19.21
CA PRO A 446 13.90 -2.00 -20.66
C PRO A 446 12.99 -3.12 -21.20
N ALA A 447 12.42 -2.93 -22.38
CA ALA A 447 11.73 -4.03 -23.07
C ALA A 447 12.73 -5.10 -23.52
N VAL A 448 12.27 -6.34 -23.71
CA VAL A 448 13.07 -7.41 -24.31
C VAL A 448 13.35 -7.08 -25.78
N ASP A 449 14.62 -7.01 -26.17
CA ASP A 449 15.07 -6.66 -27.52
C ASP A 449 15.81 -7.80 -28.26
N HIS A 450 15.80 -9.00 -27.68
CA HIS A 450 16.49 -10.17 -28.20
C HIS A 450 15.65 -11.44 -28.02
N PRO A 451 15.90 -12.51 -28.81
CA PRO A 451 15.33 -13.82 -28.54
C PRO A 451 15.71 -14.32 -27.13
N LEU A 452 14.75 -14.92 -26.43
CA LEU A 452 14.95 -15.45 -25.08
C LEU A 452 15.66 -16.82 -25.12
N VAL A 453 16.24 -17.19 -23.98
CA VAL A 453 16.84 -18.51 -23.76
C VAL A 453 15.80 -19.62 -23.84
N GLU A 454 16.18 -20.76 -24.40
CA GLU A 454 15.33 -21.95 -24.51
C GLU A 454 15.70 -22.99 -23.44
N ALA A 455 14.91 -24.06 -23.30
CA ALA A 455 15.11 -25.08 -22.26
C ALA A 455 16.54 -25.66 -22.22
N ALA A 456 17.16 -25.92 -23.37
CA ALA A 456 18.54 -26.43 -23.43
C ALA A 456 19.57 -25.40 -22.94
N ASP A 457 19.36 -24.11 -23.23
CA ASP A 457 20.22 -23.03 -22.74
C ASP A 457 20.09 -22.91 -21.22
N VAL A 458 18.85 -22.97 -20.70
CA VAL A 458 18.54 -22.95 -19.26
C VAL A 458 19.24 -24.10 -18.55
N THR A 459 19.16 -25.33 -19.05
CA THR A 459 19.88 -26.48 -18.48
C THR A 459 21.40 -26.26 -18.45
N SER A 460 21.98 -25.77 -19.56
CA SER A 460 23.41 -25.47 -19.65
C SER A 460 23.83 -24.37 -18.68
N LEU A 461 23.06 -23.29 -18.58
CA LEU A 461 23.33 -22.18 -17.67
C LEU A 461 23.28 -22.62 -16.20
N LYS A 462 22.28 -23.43 -15.79
CA LYS A 462 22.22 -23.99 -14.43
C LYS A 462 23.50 -24.78 -14.09
N GLN A 463 23.97 -25.62 -15.02
CA GLN A 463 25.22 -26.38 -14.82
C GLN A 463 26.45 -25.46 -14.68
N GLN A 464 26.54 -24.42 -15.51
CA GLN A 464 27.62 -23.44 -15.44
C GLN A 464 27.62 -22.69 -14.11
N ILE A 465 26.45 -22.25 -13.62
CA ILE A 465 26.29 -21.56 -12.35
C ILE A 465 26.71 -22.45 -11.17
N LEU A 466 26.26 -23.71 -11.15
CA LEU A 466 26.66 -24.65 -10.08
C LEU A 466 28.16 -24.98 -10.11
N GLY A 467 28.82 -24.83 -11.27
CA GLY A 467 30.25 -25.01 -11.44
C GLY A 467 31.09 -23.74 -11.25
N SER A 468 30.50 -22.57 -10.98
CA SER A 468 31.21 -21.28 -11.06
C SER A 468 31.85 -20.79 -9.76
N GLY A 469 31.67 -21.50 -8.65
CA GLY A 469 32.32 -21.20 -7.37
C GLY A 469 31.43 -20.70 -6.22
N PRO A 470 30.40 -19.85 -6.44
CA PRO A 470 29.46 -19.49 -5.38
C PRO A 470 28.78 -20.72 -4.78
N THR A 471 28.62 -20.71 -3.47
CA THR A 471 27.95 -21.78 -2.71
C THR A 471 26.44 -21.77 -2.94
N ILE A 472 25.78 -22.90 -2.64
CA ILE A 472 24.31 -23.02 -2.64
C ILE A 472 23.66 -21.89 -1.82
N SER A 473 24.17 -21.65 -0.61
CA SER A 473 23.71 -20.58 0.29
C SER A 473 23.83 -19.20 -0.38
N GLN A 474 24.96 -18.87 -1.00
CA GLN A 474 25.14 -17.58 -1.68
C GLN A 474 24.16 -17.38 -2.84
N LEU A 475 23.97 -18.39 -3.69
CA LEU A 475 23.06 -18.33 -4.83
C LEU A 475 21.60 -18.13 -4.37
N ILE A 476 21.19 -18.86 -3.34
CA ILE A 476 19.85 -18.76 -2.74
C ILE A 476 19.65 -17.40 -2.06
N SER A 477 20.61 -16.95 -1.25
CA SER A 477 20.52 -15.66 -0.55
C SER A 477 20.47 -14.49 -1.54
N THR A 478 21.24 -14.52 -2.64
CA THR A 478 21.18 -13.48 -3.68
C THR A 478 19.83 -13.46 -4.40
N ALA A 479 19.30 -14.63 -4.79
CA ALA A 479 17.99 -14.71 -5.43
C ALA A 479 16.86 -14.26 -4.49
N TRP A 480 16.88 -14.69 -3.23
CA TRP A 480 15.92 -14.27 -2.21
C TRP A 480 16.01 -12.77 -1.93
N ALA A 481 17.21 -12.21 -1.78
CA ALA A 481 17.41 -10.79 -1.53
C ALA A 481 16.80 -9.93 -2.65
N ALA A 482 16.92 -10.36 -3.91
CA ALA A 482 16.33 -9.66 -5.04
C ALA A 482 14.81 -9.79 -5.03
N ALA A 483 14.29 -11.03 -4.98
CA ALA A 483 12.86 -11.30 -5.10
C ALA A 483 12.06 -10.76 -3.92
N SER A 484 12.58 -10.90 -2.70
CA SER A 484 11.89 -10.47 -1.51
C SER A 484 11.77 -8.94 -1.43
N SER A 485 12.51 -8.15 -2.20
CA SER A 485 12.27 -6.69 -2.25
C SER A 485 10.86 -6.32 -2.72
N PHE A 486 10.14 -7.25 -3.36
CA PHE A 486 8.75 -7.10 -3.74
C PHE A 486 7.82 -6.84 -2.55
N ARG A 487 6.78 -6.04 -2.79
CA ARG A 487 5.61 -5.93 -1.92
C ARG A 487 4.32 -5.83 -2.76
N GLY A 488 3.32 -6.64 -2.42
CA GLY A 488 2.05 -6.75 -3.15
C GLY A 488 1.10 -5.57 -2.94
N SER A 489 1.36 -4.73 -1.95
CA SER A 489 0.58 -3.53 -1.63
C SER A 489 0.55 -2.55 -2.81
N ASP A 490 1.72 -2.08 -3.26
CA ASP A 490 1.88 -1.21 -4.43
C ASP A 490 2.53 -1.90 -5.64
N LYS A 491 2.86 -3.19 -5.51
CA LYS A 491 3.42 -4.06 -6.56
C LYS A 491 4.80 -3.62 -7.05
N ARG A 492 5.55 -2.92 -6.19
CA ARG A 492 6.92 -2.49 -6.46
C ARG A 492 7.94 -3.47 -5.91
N GLY A 493 9.19 -3.35 -6.35
CA GLY A 493 10.28 -4.28 -6.04
C GLY A 493 10.22 -5.58 -6.86
N GLY A 494 11.06 -6.55 -6.49
CA GLY A 494 11.20 -7.83 -7.19
C GLY A 494 12.55 -8.01 -7.89
N VAL A 495 12.66 -9.07 -8.70
CA VAL A 495 13.92 -9.44 -9.39
C VAL A 495 14.07 -8.75 -10.74
N ASN A 496 12.97 -8.45 -11.43
CA ASN A 496 12.96 -7.79 -12.73
C ASN A 496 13.62 -6.40 -12.62
N GLY A 497 14.48 -6.10 -13.60
CA GLY A 497 15.40 -4.96 -13.53
C GLY A 497 16.74 -5.29 -12.87
N ALA A 498 16.88 -6.41 -12.14
CA ALA A 498 18.08 -6.78 -11.37
C ALA A 498 18.62 -5.62 -10.52
N ARG A 499 17.70 -4.86 -9.92
CA ARG A 499 18.03 -3.67 -9.12
C ARG A 499 18.87 -3.97 -7.89
N ILE A 500 18.97 -5.22 -7.47
CA ILE A 500 19.88 -5.67 -6.42
C ILE A 500 21.35 -5.30 -6.69
N ARG A 501 21.77 -5.11 -7.96
CA ARG A 501 23.13 -4.65 -8.30
C ARG A 501 23.29 -3.12 -8.30
N LEU A 502 22.18 -2.38 -8.18
CA LEU A 502 22.13 -0.93 -8.30
C LEU A 502 21.94 -0.29 -6.92
N GLN A 503 22.19 1.02 -6.82
CA GLN A 503 21.86 1.75 -5.61
C GLN A 503 20.35 2.00 -5.51
N PRO A 504 19.77 1.89 -4.30
CA PRO A 504 20.44 1.65 -3.02
C PRO A 504 20.58 0.16 -2.63
N GLN A 505 19.93 -0.77 -3.34
CA GLN A 505 19.82 -2.17 -2.92
C GLN A 505 21.17 -2.89 -2.76
N ALA A 506 22.14 -2.56 -3.62
CA ALA A 506 23.49 -3.12 -3.57
C ALA A 506 24.25 -2.79 -2.28
N SER A 507 23.82 -1.75 -1.55
CA SER A 507 24.46 -1.29 -0.32
C SER A 507 23.62 -1.50 0.93
N TRP A 508 22.45 -2.14 0.83
CA TRP A 508 21.65 -2.47 2.00
C TRP A 508 22.36 -3.48 2.89
N GLU A 509 22.37 -3.21 4.20
CA GLU A 509 23.01 -4.06 5.20
C GLU A 509 22.46 -5.51 5.15
N VAL A 510 21.14 -5.64 4.99
CA VAL A 510 20.45 -6.94 4.94
C VAL A 510 20.90 -7.83 3.76
N ASN A 511 21.50 -7.23 2.73
CA ASN A 511 21.91 -7.91 1.51
C ASN A 511 23.38 -8.35 1.52
N ASP A 512 24.11 -8.15 2.62
CA ASP A 512 25.52 -8.52 2.76
C ASP A 512 26.39 -8.05 1.56
N PRO A 513 26.61 -6.72 1.40
CA PRO A 513 27.12 -6.13 0.16
C PRO A 513 28.38 -6.78 -0.42
N ASP A 514 29.34 -7.16 0.41
CA ASP A 514 30.59 -7.80 -0.03
C ASP A 514 30.36 -9.20 -0.63
N GLN A 515 29.50 -10.00 0.01
CA GLN A 515 29.11 -11.32 -0.49
C GLN A 515 28.29 -11.20 -1.78
N LEU A 516 27.35 -10.26 -1.78
CA LEU A 516 26.49 -9.97 -2.93
C LEU A 516 27.32 -9.57 -4.15
N ASP A 517 28.24 -8.61 -4.00
CA ASP A 517 29.10 -8.15 -5.08
C ASP A 517 29.92 -9.29 -5.70
N SER A 518 30.52 -10.15 -4.87
CA SER A 518 31.27 -11.30 -5.35
C SER A 518 30.40 -12.28 -6.16
N THR A 519 29.17 -12.52 -5.70
CA THR A 519 28.22 -13.42 -6.39
C THR A 519 27.75 -12.81 -7.70
N LEU A 520 27.37 -11.53 -7.70
CA LEU A 520 26.93 -10.81 -8.90
C LEU A 520 28.03 -10.71 -9.95
N ARG A 521 29.29 -10.46 -9.56
CA ARG A 521 30.44 -10.47 -10.49
C ARG A 521 30.60 -11.82 -11.20
N THR A 522 30.34 -12.92 -10.49
CA THR A 522 30.39 -14.26 -11.08
C THR A 522 29.26 -14.47 -12.08
N LEU A 523 28.02 -14.14 -11.71
CA LEU A 523 26.86 -14.26 -12.60
C LEU A 523 26.99 -13.35 -13.82
N GLU A 524 27.56 -12.16 -13.67
CA GLU A 524 27.87 -11.22 -14.75
C GLU A 524 28.91 -11.80 -15.73
N GLY A 525 29.91 -12.51 -15.22
CA GLY A 525 30.88 -13.24 -16.05
C GLY A 525 30.22 -14.36 -16.87
N ILE A 526 29.27 -15.09 -16.28
CA ILE A 526 28.47 -16.11 -16.99
C ILE A 526 27.60 -15.44 -18.06
N ARG A 527 26.89 -14.35 -17.71
CA ARG A 527 26.09 -13.55 -18.64
C ARG A 527 26.89 -13.15 -19.87
N THR A 528 28.06 -12.55 -19.63
CA THR A 528 28.95 -12.06 -20.69
C THR A 528 29.42 -13.21 -21.58
N SER A 529 29.81 -14.33 -20.99
CA SER A 529 30.29 -15.51 -21.73
C SER A 529 29.18 -16.14 -22.57
N PHE A 530 27.97 -16.30 -22.01
CA PHE A 530 26.82 -16.82 -22.73
C PHE A 530 26.41 -15.90 -23.89
N ASN A 531 26.26 -14.60 -23.63
CA ASN A 531 25.84 -13.64 -24.65
C ASN A 531 26.85 -13.50 -25.80
N ALA A 532 28.14 -13.74 -25.55
CA ALA A 532 29.17 -13.75 -26.59
C ALA A 532 29.20 -15.06 -27.41
N ALA A 533 28.87 -16.20 -26.79
CA ALA A 533 28.92 -17.52 -27.41
C ALA A 533 27.60 -17.96 -28.06
N ALA A 534 26.47 -17.41 -27.60
CA ALA A 534 25.14 -17.78 -28.07
C ALA A 534 24.98 -17.49 -29.56
N THR A 535 24.35 -18.42 -30.27
CA THR A 535 24.02 -18.26 -31.69
C THR A 535 22.58 -17.79 -31.86
N GLY A 536 22.25 -17.21 -33.02
CA GLY A 536 20.90 -16.72 -33.30
C GLY A 536 20.50 -15.44 -32.57
N GLY A 537 21.46 -14.72 -31.98
CA GLY A 537 21.21 -13.45 -31.29
C GLY A 537 20.55 -13.59 -29.91
N LYS A 538 20.39 -14.83 -29.41
CA LYS A 538 19.91 -15.10 -28.06
C LYS A 538 20.81 -14.44 -27.01
N LYS A 539 20.19 -13.89 -25.97
CA LYS A 539 20.89 -13.36 -24.79
C LYS A 539 20.15 -13.75 -23.53
N VAL A 540 20.84 -13.65 -22.40
CA VAL A 540 20.29 -13.76 -21.06
C VAL A 540 20.60 -12.48 -20.29
N SER A 541 19.63 -12.01 -19.49
CA SER A 541 19.82 -10.87 -18.57
C SER A 541 20.45 -11.33 -17.26
N LEU A 542 21.02 -10.38 -16.50
CA LEU A 542 21.48 -10.69 -15.15
C LEU A 542 20.29 -10.96 -14.22
N ALA A 543 19.15 -10.29 -14.43
CA ALA A 543 17.90 -10.56 -13.69
C ALA A 543 17.46 -12.03 -13.81
N ASP A 544 17.43 -12.57 -15.04
CA ASP A 544 17.12 -13.99 -15.26
C ASP A 544 18.18 -14.92 -14.65
N LEU A 545 19.47 -14.56 -14.74
CA LEU A 545 20.55 -15.36 -14.13
C LEU A 545 20.49 -15.40 -12.60
N ILE A 546 20.04 -14.33 -11.94
CA ILE A 546 19.85 -14.31 -10.48
C ILE A 546 18.77 -15.32 -10.07
N VAL A 547 17.61 -15.33 -10.75
CA VAL A 547 16.56 -16.33 -10.49
C VAL A 547 17.06 -17.73 -10.81
N LEU A 548 17.71 -17.89 -11.98
CA LEU A 548 18.18 -19.19 -12.43
C LEU A 548 19.24 -19.78 -11.49
N ALA A 549 20.09 -18.92 -10.91
CA ALA A 549 21.07 -19.28 -9.90
C ALA A 549 20.42 -19.85 -8.63
N GLY A 550 19.42 -19.16 -8.10
CA GLY A 550 18.64 -19.64 -6.96
C GLY A 550 17.92 -20.95 -7.27
N ASN A 551 17.27 -21.05 -8.43
CA ASN A 551 16.59 -22.27 -8.88
C ASN A 551 17.55 -23.46 -8.99
N ALA A 552 18.71 -23.27 -9.62
CA ALA A 552 19.73 -24.32 -9.73
C ALA A 552 20.23 -24.79 -8.37
N ALA A 553 20.42 -23.86 -7.42
CA ALA A 553 20.85 -24.15 -6.07
C ALA A 553 19.78 -24.93 -5.27
N VAL A 554 18.50 -24.58 -5.42
CA VAL A 554 17.38 -25.32 -4.83
C VAL A 554 17.26 -26.73 -5.40
N GLU A 555 17.35 -26.89 -6.73
CA GLU A 555 17.32 -28.21 -7.38
C GLU A 555 18.49 -29.09 -6.93
N LYS A 556 19.68 -28.51 -6.81
CA LYS A 556 20.86 -29.21 -6.30
C LYS A 556 20.69 -29.63 -4.84
N ALA A 557 20.20 -28.73 -3.98
CA ALA A 557 19.98 -29.01 -2.57
C ALA A 557 18.89 -30.08 -2.34
N ALA A 558 17.86 -30.11 -3.17
CA ALA A 558 16.85 -31.17 -3.17
C ALA A 558 17.44 -32.51 -3.64
N ALA A 559 18.26 -32.50 -4.70
CA ALA A 559 18.93 -33.69 -5.20
C ALA A 559 19.90 -34.29 -4.17
N ASP A 560 20.59 -33.45 -3.40
CA ASP A 560 21.44 -33.86 -2.27
C ASP A 560 20.63 -34.49 -1.13
N ALA A 561 19.35 -34.11 -0.99
CA ALA A 561 18.38 -34.72 -0.09
C ALA A 561 17.74 -36.01 -0.66
N GLY A 562 18.16 -36.44 -1.86
CA GLY A 562 17.62 -37.61 -2.56
C GLY A 562 16.30 -37.34 -3.29
N GLN A 563 15.92 -36.08 -3.51
CA GLN A 563 14.69 -35.69 -4.22
C GLN A 563 15.03 -35.03 -5.56
N SER A 564 14.56 -35.62 -6.66
CA SER A 564 14.69 -34.99 -7.98
C SER A 564 13.49 -34.09 -8.24
N VAL A 565 13.73 -32.79 -8.31
CA VAL A 565 12.71 -31.77 -8.61
C VAL A 565 13.22 -30.82 -9.69
N GLU A 566 12.28 -30.19 -10.38
CA GLU A 566 12.54 -29.10 -11.30
C GLU A 566 11.81 -27.86 -10.78
N VAL A 567 12.54 -26.77 -10.58
CA VAL A 567 11.98 -25.48 -10.20
C VAL A 567 11.59 -24.76 -11.50
N PRO A 568 10.30 -24.42 -11.68
CA PRO A 568 9.84 -23.69 -12.86
C PRO A 568 10.63 -22.40 -13.06
N PHE A 569 10.97 -22.11 -14.31
CA PHE A 569 11.68 -20.90 -14.69
C PHE A 569 11.11 -20.35 -15.99
N THR A 570 10.69 -19.09 -15.96
CA THR A 570 10.21 -18.37 -17.14
C THR A 570 11.18 -17.22 -17.43
N PRO A 571 11.93 -17.22 -18.54
CA PRO A 571 12.82 -16.11 -18.88
C PRO A 571 12.01 -14.87 -19.29
N GLY A 572 12.68 -13.73 -19.41
CA GLY A 572 12.10 -12.49 -19.91
C GLY A 572 12.33 -11.27 -19.03
N ARG A 573 12.92 -11.45 -17.84
CA ARG A 573 13.32 -10.29 -17.03
C ARG A 573 14.42 -9.52 -17.74
N THR A 574 14.42 -8.21 -17.57
CA THR A 574 15.43 -7.31 -18.17
C THR A 574 16.25 -6.60 -17.11
N ASP A 575 17.27 -5.90 -17.56
CA ASP A 575 18.29 -5.28 -16.71
C ASP A 575 18.10 -3.76 -16.69
N ALA A 576 17.63 -3.20 -15.58
CA ALA A 576 17.44 -1.76 -15.41
C ALA A 576 18.79 -1.03 -15.32
N SER A 577 18.82 0.24 -15.72
CA SER A 577 19.94 1.13 -15.47
C SER A 577 19.79 1.89 -14.14
N GLN A 578 20.84 2.55 -13.69
CA GLN A 578 20.77 3.39 -12.49
C GLN A 578 19.85 4.61 -12.71
N GLU A 579 19.82 5.14 -13.94
CA GLU A 579 18.95 6.26 -14.33
C GLU A 579 17.46 5.86 -14.32
N GLN A 580 17.17 4.56 -14.45
CA GLN A 580 15.82 3.99 -14.30
C GLN A 580 15.50 3.60 -12.84
N THR A 581 16.35 3.94 -11.88
CA THR A 581 16.22 3.56 -10.48
C THR A 581 16.42 4.78 -9.58
N ASP A 582 15.30 5.36 -9.16
CA ASP A 582 15.29 6.49 -8.23
C ASP A 582 15.72 6.03 -6.83
N VAL A 583 16.91 6.46 -6.41
CA VAL A 583 17.53 6.06 -5.15
C VAL A 583 16.70 6.49 -3.95
N GLU A 584 16.10 7.69 -3.99
CA GLU A 584 15.29 8.20 -2.88
C GLU A 584 14.00 7.39 -2.77
N SER A 585 13.34 7.11 -3.89
CA SER A 585 12.15 6.27 -3.88
C SER A 585 12.44 4.85 -3.38
N PHE A 586 13.58 4.25 -3.74
CA PHE A 586 13.94 2.90 -3.29
C PHE A 586 14.43 2.86 -1.84
N ALA A 587 14.76 3.98 -1.20
CA ALA A 587 15.18 4.00 0.20
C ALA A 587 14.10 3.43 1.15
N ALA A 588 12.82 3.66 0.84
CA ALA A 588 11.69 3.12 1.61
C ALA A 588 11.54 1.58 1.51
N PHE A 589 12.28 0.94 0.61
CA PHE A 589 12.22 -0.52 0.39
C PHE A 589 13.26 -1.28 1.21
N GLU A 590 14.23 -0.60 1.83
CA GLU A 590 15.26 -1.27 2.60
C GLU A 590 14.64 -2.07 3.76
N PRO A 591 14.71 -3.42 3.73
CA PRO A 591 14.16 -4.22 4.79
C PRO A 591 14.93 -3.96 6.09
N THR A 592 14.23 -3.45 7.09
CA THR A 592 14.74 -3.37 8.47
C THR A 592 14.45 -4.67 9.25
N VAL A 593 13.68 -5.58 8.64
CA VAL A 593 13.42 -6.96 9.08
C VAL A 593 13.33 -7.87 7.88
N ASP A 594 13.94 -9.04 8.00
CA ASP A 594 13.67 -10.17 7.11
C ASP A 594 13.75 -11.47 7.90
N GLY A 595 12.60 -11.91 8.44
CA GLY A 595 12.52 -13.15 9.21
C GLY A 595 12.87 -14.40 8.41
N PHE A 596 12.76 -14.35 7.07
CA PHE A 596 13.17 -15.44 6.19
C PHE A 596 14.70 -15.58 6.13
N ARG A 597 15.45 -14.47 6.30
CA ARG A 597 16.91 -14.45 6.47
C ARG A 597 17.37 -14.31 7.93
N ASN A 598 16.47 -14.41 8.90
CA ASN A 598 16.73 -14.21 10.33
C ASN A 598 17.42 -12.86 10.66
N TYR A 599 17.00 -11.80 9.97
CA TYR A 599 17.54 -10.45 10.12
C TYR A 599 16.56 -9.50 10.82
N LEU A 600 17.06 -8.72 11.78
CA LEU A 600 16.27 -7.77 12.57
C LEU A 600 17.15 -6.57 12.99
N ARG A 601 16.84 -5.37 12.49
CA ARG A 601 17.44 -4.13 13.03
C ARG A 601 16.84 -3.78 14.40
N LYS A 602 17.53 -2.93 15.14
CA LYS A 602 17.01 -2.34 16.39
C LYS A 602 15.93 -1.29 16.07
N GLY A 603 15.05 -1.02 17.04
CA GLY A 603 14.09 0.09 16.97
C GLY A 603 12.65 -0.29 16.62
N HIS A 604 12.35 -1.57 16.42
CA HIS A 604 10.98 -2.03 16.16
C HIS A 604 10.12 -2.04 17.42
N ARG A 605 8.85 -1.63 17.28
CA ARG A 605 7.85 -1.66 18.36
C ARG A 605 7.25 -3.05 18.57
N LEU A 606 7.09 -3.80 17.49
CA LEU A 606 6.56 -5.15 17.53
C LEU A 606 7.68 -6.19 17.65
N PRO A 607 7.45 -7.31 18.33
CA PRO A 607 8.35 -8.45 18.30
C PRO A 607 8.53 -9.03 16.89
N ALA A 608 9.67 -9.68 16.65
CA ALA A 608 10.10 -10.16 15.33
C ALA A 608 9.08 -11.09 14.64
N GLU A 609 8.32 -11.88 15.39
CA GLU A 609 7.30 -12.79 14.86
C GLU A 609 6.12 -12.07 14.19
N PHE A 610 5.76 -10.87 14.65
CA PHE A 610 4.72 -10.05 14.01
C PHE A 610 5.24 -9.47 12.70
N LEU A 611 6.50 -9.02 12.71
CA LEU A 611 7.18 -8.45 11.55
C LEU A 611 7.41 -9.51 10.46
N LEU A 612 7.63 -10.78 10.83
CA LEU A 612 7.64 -11.90 9.88
C LEU A 612 6.28 -12.04 9.18
N VAL A 613 5.17 -12.05 9.93
CA VAL A 613 3.83 -12.20 9.33
C VAL A 613 3.48 -11.00 8.46
N ASP A 614 3.83 -9.78 8.89
CA ASP A 614 3.68 -8.58 8.06
C ASP A 614 4.47 -8.69 6.75
N ARG A 615 5.73 -9.15 6.83
CA ARG A 615 6.57 -9.39 5.67
C ARG A 615 6.01 -10.47 4.73
N ALA A 616 5.49 -11.57 5.28
CA ALA A 616 4.85 -12.62 4.51
C ALA A 616 3.59 -12.12 3.79
N ASN A 617 2.80 -11.26 4.45
CA ASN A 617 1.65 -10.60 3.84
C ASN A 617 2.07 -9.72 2.66
N LEU A 618 3.14 -8.91 2.81
CA LEU A 618 3.67 -8.12 1.69
C LEU A 618 4.15 -9.00 0.53
N LEU A 619 4.66 -10.20 0.79
CA LEU A 619 5.03 -11.17 -0.24
C LEU A 619 3.85 -12.01 -0.76
N THR A 620 2.62 -11.68 -0.37
CA THR A 620 1.38 -12.38 -0.75
C THR A 620 1.36 -13.87 -0.37
N LEU A 621 2.09 -14.22 0.69
CA LEU A 621 2.23 -15.60 1.16
C LEU A 621 1.08 -15.98 2.09
N SER A 622 0.63 -17.22 1.95
CA SER A 622 -0.21 -17.90 2.93
C SER A 622 0.62 -18.39 4.11
N ALA A 623 -0.03 -18.74 5.23
CA ALA A 623 0.66 -19.33 6.38
C ALA A 623 1.44 -20.61 6.02
N PRO A 624 0.91 -21.58 5.23
CA PRO A 624 1.68 -22.74 4.80
C PRO A 624 2.91 -22.38 3.96
N GLU A 625 2.80 -21.45 3.01
CA GLU A 625 3.92 -21.00 2.17
C GLU A 625 5.01 -20.32 3.02
N MET A 626 4.62 -19.44 3.95
CA MET A 626 5.54 -18.82 4.90
C MET A 626 6.28 -19.88 5.73
N THR A 627 5.56 -20.89 6.23
CA THR A 627 6.13 -21.98 7.03
C THR A 627 7.22 -22.74 6.26
N VAL A 628 6.91 -23.26 5.07
CA VAL A 628 7.90 -24.03 4.29
C VAL A 628 9.09 -23.18 3.89
N LEU A 629 8.87 -21.91 3.53
CA LEU A 629 9.95 -21.00 3.17
C LEU A 629 10.91 -20.75 4.35
N VAL A 630 10.40 -20.49 5.55
CA VAL A 630 11.28 -20.33 6.73
C VAL A 630 12.06 -21.62 6.98
N GLY A 631 11.40 -22.77 7.05
CA GLY A 631 12.07 -24.05 7.32
C GLY A 631 13.15 -24.40 6.28
N GLY A 632 12.83 -24.23 4.99
CA GLY A 632 13.77 -24.48 3.90
C GLY A 632 14.93 -23.48 3.86
N LEU A 633 14.66 -22.18 3.98
CA LEU A 633 15.72 -21.17 3.96
C LEU A 633 16.71 -21.32 5.12
N ARG A 634 16.25 -21.80 6.29
CA ARG A 634 17.13 -22.15 7.42
C ARG A 634 18.10 -23.26 7.05
N VAL A 635 17.61 -24.41 6.58
CA VAL A 635 18.49 -25.56 6.26
C VAL A 635 19.38 -25.29 5.06
N LEU A 636 18.96 -24.41 4.14
CA LEU A 636 19.77 -23.96 3.00
C LEU A 636 20.85 -22.95 3.39
N GLY A 637 20.86 -22.50 4.65
CA GLY A 637 21.84 -21.53 5.15
C GLY A 637 21.67 -20.14 4.55
N ALA A 638 20.42 -19.72 4.28
CA ALA A 638 20.12 -18.42 3.67
C ALA A 638 20.07 -17.25 4.68
N ASN A 639 20.52 -17.48 5.92
CA ASN A 639 20.53 -16.45 6.95
C ASN A 639 21.51 -15.32 6.62
N HIS A 640 21.14 -14.11 7.03
CA HIS A 640 22.01 -12.93 7.00
C HIS A 640 23.33 -13.20 7.73
N ALA A 641 24.43 -12.73 7.15
CA ALA A 641 25.79 -12.95 7.63
C ALA A 641 26.15 -14.43 7.89
N GLN A 642 25.46 -15.37 7.21
CA GLN A 642 25.60 -16.83 7.41
C GLN A 642 25.44 -17.29 8.87
N SER A 643 24.59 -16.60 9.64
CA SER A 643 24.32 -16.94 11.04
C SER A 643 23.78 -18.37 11.19
N GLY A 644 24.25 -19.10 12.22
CA GLY A 644 23.77 -20.44 12.56
C GLY A 644 22.44 -20.47 13.33
N VAL A 645 21.88 -19.30 13.67
CA VAL A 645 20.62 -19.22 14.45
C VAL A 645 19.46 -19.78 13.65
N GLY A 646 18.75 -20.77 14.22
CA GLY A 646 17.63 -21.45 13.58
C GLY A 646 18.01 -22.49 12.53
N VAL A 647 19.31 -22.73 12.28
CA VAL A 647 19.79 -23.76 11.34
C VAL A 647 19.77 -25.11 12.05
N LEU A 648 18.56 -25.67 12.24
CA LEU A 648 18.34 -26.90 13.00
C LEU A 648 18.57 -28.14 12.10
N THR A 649 19.79 -28.31 11.59
CA THR A 649 20.20 -29.45 10.76
C THR A 649 21.70 -29.72 10.89
N ASP A 650 22.09 -30.99 10.75
CA ASP A 650 23.49 -31.40 10.65
C ASP A 650 24.02 -31.41 9.20
N ALA A 651 23.15 -31.15 8.21
CA ALA A 651 23.50 -31.11 6.79
C ALA A 651 23.12 -29.76 6.11
N PRO A 652 23.64 -28.60 6.56
CA PRO A 652 23.38 -27.32 5.91
C PRO A 652 23.66 -27.33 4.41
N GLY A 653 22.78 -26.67 3.63
CA GLY A 653 22.82 -26.65 2.17
C GLY A 653 22.06 -27.82 1.51
N THR A 654 21.47 -28.72 2.29
CA THR A 654 20.60 -29.82 1.81
C THR A 654 19.14 -29.48 2.11
N LEU A 655 18.23 -29.63 1.15
CA LEU A 655 16.83 -29.25 1.34
C LEU A 655 16.04 -30.38 2.02
N THR A 656 16.04 -30.36 3.35
CA THR A 656 15.35 -31.33 4.22
C THR A 656 14.32 -30.65 5.11
N ASN A 657 13.39 -31.42 5.69
CA ASN A 657 12.45 -30.95 6.69
C ASN A 657 13.04 -30.90 8.11
N ASP A 658 14.38 -30.94 8.25
CA ASP A 658 15.08 -31.06 9.55
C ASP A 658 14.75 -29.92 10.50
N PHE A 659 14.50 -28.71 9.98
CA PHE A 659 14.07 -27.58 10.80
C PHE A 659 12.87 -27.95 11.68
N PHE A 660 11.82 -28.54 11.09
CA PHE A 660 10.60 -28.89 11.81
C PHE A 660 10.80 -30.10 12.72
N VAL A 661 11.52 -31.13 12.24
CA VAL A 661 11.81 -32.34 13.03
C VAL A 661 12.56 -31.99 14.30
N ASN A 662 13.62 -31.18 14.20
CA ASN A 662 14.43 -30.79 15.34
C ASN A 662 13.75 -29.75 16.24
N LEU A 663 12.90 -28.87 15.69
CA LEU A 663 12.13 -27.92 16.48
C LEU A 663 11.12 -28.62 17.42
N LEU A 664 10.55 -29.73 16.97
CA LEU A 664 9.53 -30.50 17.69
C LEU A 664 10.10 -31.71 18.47
N ASP A 665 11.42 -31.87 18.50
CA ASP A 665 12.09 -32.97 19.21
C ASP A 665 11.85 -32.89 20.73
N LEU A 666 11.23 -33.93 21.29
CA LEU A 666 10.96 -34.05 22.73
C LEU A 666 12.24 -34.14 23.58
N GLY A 667 13.37 -34.50 22.97
CA GLY A 667 14.68 -34.54 23.62
C GLY A 667 15.30 -33.15 23.86
N ILE A 668 14.67 -32.08 23.36
CA ILE A 668 15.17 -30.71 23.44
C ILE A 668 14.33 -29.87 24.39
N THR A 669 15.01 -29.10 25.23
CA THR A 669 14.39 -28.04 26.06
C THR A 669 14.90 -26.68 25.60
N TRP A 670 13.98 -25.79 25.25
CA TRP A 670 14.30 -24.41 24.88
C TRP A 670 14.33 -23.50 26.11
N ARG A 671 15.36 -22.65 26.22
CA ARG A 671 15.46 -21.62 27.26
C ARG A 671 15.93 -20.29 26.68
N PRO A 672 15.54 -19.13 27.25
CA PRO A 672 16.04 -17.83 26.82
C PRO A 672 17.56 -17.73 27.01
N SER A 673 18.25 -17.11 26.05
CA SER A 673 19.68 -16.77 26.08
C SER A 673 19.89 -15.39 25.44
N GLY A 674 19.84 -14.33 26.25
CA GLY A 674 19.88 -12.95 25.75
C GLY A 674 18.62 -12.58 24.94
N SER A 675 18.82 -12.15 23.69
CA SER A 675 17.74 -11.88 22.73
C SER A 675 17.23 -13.13 21.99
N ASP A 676 17.97 -14.22 22.09
CA ASP A 676 17.71 -15.49 21.39
C ASP A 676 17.40 -16.61 22.39
N TYR A 677 17.37 -17.85 21.91
CA TYR A 677 17.07 -19.05 22.70
C TYR A 677 18.11 -20.14 22.44
N GLU A 678 18.37 -20.94 23.46
CA GLU A 678 19.19 -22.15 23.39
C GLU A 678 18.31 -23.38 23.53
N ALA A 679 18.51 -24.35 22.65
CA ALA A 679 17.98 -25.71 22.74
C ALA A 679 19.02 -26.59 23.43
N VAL A 680 18.72 -27.08 24.62
CA VAL A 680 19.59 -28.00 25.37
C VAL A 680 19.04 -29.42 25.36
N ASP A 681 19.93 -30.40 25.28
CA ASP A 681 19.59 -31.81 25.42
C ASP A 681 19.45 -32.23 26.90
N ALA A 682 19.13 -33.51 27.13
CA ALA A 682 19.00 -34.08 28.48
C ALA A 682 20.30 -34.03 29.31
N SER A 683 21.47 -33.86 28.69
CA SER A 683 22.75 -33.67 29.39
C SER A 683 22.99 -32.20 29.78
N GLY A 684 22.18 -31.28 29.27
CA GLY A 684 22.34 -29.84 29.43
C GLY A 684 23.27 -29.20 28.41
N ALA A 685 23.73 -29.95 27.40
CA ALA A 685 24.55 -29.43 26.32
C ALA A 685 23.68 -28.66 25.30
N VAL A 686 24.16 -27.49 24.86
CA VAL A 686 23.49 -26.70 23.81
C VAL A 686 23.64 -27.42 22.48
N LYS A 687 22.52 -27.83 21.88
CA LYS A 687 22.46 -28.45 20.56
C LYS A 687 22.19 -27.42 19.47
N TRP A 688 21.24 -26.51 19.71
CA TRP A 688 20.86 -25.48 18.73
C TRP A 688 20.67 -24.12 19.39
N THR A 689 20.67 -23.08 18.56
CA THR A 689 20.17 -21.75 18.91
C THR A 689 19.03 -21.36 17.96
N GLY A 690 18.13 -20.50 18.42
CA GLY A 690 16.99 -20.04 17.63
C GLY A 690 16.54 -18.66 18.06
N SER A 691 16.01 -17.88 17.13
CA SER A 691 15.40 -16.58 17.38
C SER A 691 13.92 -16.72 17.71
N ARG A 692 13.25 -15.60 18.03
CA ARG A 692 11.78 -15.57 18.17
C ARG A 692 11.06 -16.06 16.92
N VAL A 693 11.60 -15.76 15.74
CA VAL A 693 11.05 -16.20 14.45
C VAL A 693 11.09 -17.72 14.34
N ASP A 694 12.17 -18.35 14.81
CA ASP A 694 12.34 -19.79 14.70
C ASP A 694 11.40 -20.52 15.67
N LEU A 695 11.37 -20.10 16.94
CA LEU A 695 10.54 -20.72 17.98
C LEU A 695 9.04 -20.47 17.79
N LEU A 696 8.67 -19.45 17.02
CA LEU A 696 7.27 -19.16 16.68
C LEU A 696 6.56 -20.41 16.15
N PHE A 697 7.22 -21.14 15.26
CA PHE A 697 6.68 -22.32 14.58
C PHE A 697 6.54 -23.56 15.49
N GLY A 698 7.11 -23.53 16.69
CA GLY A 698 6.91 -24.55 17.73
C GLY A 698 5.93 -24.13 18.82
N SER A 699 5.58 -22.84 18.88
CA SER A 699 4.86 -22.19 20.00
C SER A 699 3.45 -21.74 19.64
N ASN A 700 3.28 -21.01 18.53
CA ASN A 700 1.95 -20.59 18.08
C ASN A 700 1.16 -21.83 17.63
N SER A 701 -0.03 -22.06 18.19
CA SER A 701 -0.77 -23.31 17.96
C SER A 701 -1.17 -23.56 16.50
N GLU A 702 -1.46 -22.50 15.74
CA GLU A 702 -1.82 -22.62 14.32
C GLU A 702 -0.59 -22.91 13.45
N LEU A 703 0.54 -22.23 13.69
CA LEU A 703 1.80 -22.50 12.98
C LEU A 703 2.43 -23.83 13.39
N ARG A 704 2.31 -24.23 14.66
CA ARG A 704 2.76 -25.53 15.14
C ARG A 704 2.02 -26.67 14.44
N ALA A 705 0.72 -26.54 14.19
CA ALA A 705 -0.02 -27.54 13.42
C ALA A 705 0.55 -27.69 11.99
N LEU A 706 1.02 -26.60 11.36
CA LEU A 706 1.71 -26.67 10.07
C LEU A 706 3.10 -27.33 10.20
N SER A 707 3.85 -27.00 11.25
CA SER A 707 5.14 -27.63 11.54
C SER A 707 4.99 -29.14 11.77
N GLU A 708 3.93 -29.59 12.43
CA GLU A 708 3.65 -31.01 12.67
C GLU A 708 3.41 -31.78 11.35
N VAL A 709 2.75 -31.14 10.37
CA VAL A 709 2.64 -31.70 9.01
C VAL A 709 4.03 -31.89 8.42
N TYR A 710 4.87 -30.85 8.38
CA TYR A 710 6.18 -30.93 7.75
C TYR A 710 7.24 -31.71 8.55
N ALA A 711 7.04 -31.92 9.86
CA ALA A 711 7.90 -32.76 10.69
C ALA A 711 7.59 -34.26 10.57
N SER A 712 6.47 -34.64 9.97
CA SER A 712 6.05 -36.04 9.87
C SER A 712 7.00 -36.87 8.98
N ASP A 713 7.13 -38.16 9.28
CA ASP A 713 8.07 -39.07 8.59
C ASP A 713 7.79 -39.18 7.07
N ASP A 714 6.52 -39.04 6.67
CA ASP A 714 6.05 -39.08 5.29
C ASP A 714 6.11 -37.73 4.57
N ALA A 715 6.47 -36.65 5.26
CA ALA A 715 6.40 -35.28 4.74
C ALA A 715 7.62 -34.85 3.92
N LYS A 716 8.69 -35.65 3.83
CA LYS A 716 9.93 -35.26 3.13
C LYS A 716 9.71 -34.83 1.68
N VAL A 717 8.89 -35.58 0.94
CA VAL A 717 8.57 -35.28 -0.47
C VAL A 717 7.66 -34.05 -0.56
N THR A 718 6.62 -34.01 0.27
CA THR A 718 5.65 -32.90 0.32
C THR A 718 6.32 -31.59 0.68
N PHE A 719 7.19 -31.57 1.70
CA PHE A 719 7.96 -30.39 2.10
C PHE A 719 8.79 -29.82 0.94
N VAL A 720 9.54 -30.68 0.22
CA VAL A 720 10.35 -30.22 -0.91
C VAL A 720 9.47 -29.66 -2.03
N SER A 721 8.37 -30.35 -2.36
CA SER A 721 7.41 -29.89 -3.37
C SER A 721 6.81 -28.52 -3.02
N ASP A 722 6.34 -28.37 -1.77
CA ASP A 722 5.68 -27.15 -1.31
C ASP A 722 6.68 -25.99 -1.16
N PHE A 723 7.91 -26.28 -0.71
CA PHE A 723 9.00 -25.29 -0.71
C PHE A 723 9.31 -24.80 -2.13
N VAL A 724 9.44 -25.71 -3.10
CA VAL A 724 9.70 -25.36 -4.51
C VAL A 724 8.58 -24.51 -5.08
N ALA A 725 7.31 -24.85 -4.80
CA ALA A 725 6.16 -24.08 -5.23
C ALA A 725 6.16 -22.66 -4.63
N ALA A 726 6.40 -22.54 -3.33
CA ALA A 726 6.46 -21.25 -2.64
C ALA A 726 7.67 -20.42 -3.10
N TRP A 727 8.83 -21.04 -3.32
CA TRP A 727 10.01 -20.40 -3.89
C TRP A 727 9.73 -19.85 -5.28
N ALA A 728 9.19 -20.67 -6.18
CA ALA A 728 8.85 -20.27 -7.54
C ALA A 728 7.83 -19.12 -7.54
N LYS A 729 6.83 -19.16 -6.66
CA LYS A 729 5.89 -18.05 -6.47
C LYS A 729 6.61 -16.74 -6.16
N VAL A 730 7.51 -16.74 -5.16
CA VAL A 730 8.25 -15.52 -4.75
C VAL A 730 9.12 -14.99 -5.89
N MET A 731 9.78 -15.88 -6.64
CA MET A 731 10.61 -15.47 -7.78
C MET A 731 9.81 -14.77 -8.89
N GLU A 732 8.52 -15.08 -9.04
CA GLU A 732 7.66 -14.59 -10.13
C GLU A 732 6.67 -13.48 -9.69
N LEU A 733 6.76 -12.96 -8.45
CA LEU A 733 5.81 -11.95 -7.93
C LEU A 733 5.71 -10.66 -8.75
N ASP A 734 6.78 -10.28 -9.45
CA ASP A 734 6.85 -9.06 -10.27
C ASP A 734 6.66 -9.30 -11.78
N ARG A 735 6.29 -10.53 -12.17
CA ARG A 735 6.22 -10.97 -13.58
C ARG A 735 4.89 -10.66 -14.24
N PHE A 736 4.48 -9.40 -14.12
CA PHE A 736 3.28 -8.88 -14.77
C PHE A 736 3.40 -8.81 -16.30
N ASP A 737 4.60 -8.95 -16.86
CA ASP A 737 4.84 -9.09 -18.29
C ASP A 737 4.28 -10.40 -18.87
N LEU A 738 3.96 -11.38 -18.02
CA LEU A 738 3.41 -12.69 -18.42
C LEU A 738 1.87 -12.75 -18.38
N ALA A 739 1.23 -11.73 -17.80
CA ALA A 739 -0.19 -11.74 -17.44
C ALA A 739 -1.12 -11.22 -18.54
#